data_AF-A0A1M5GLA7-F1
#
_entry.id   AF-A0A1M5GLA7-F1
#
_cell.length_a   1.000
_cell.length_b   1.000
_cell.length_c   1.000
_cell.angle_alpha   90.00
_cell.angle_beta   90.00
_cell.angle_gamma   90.00
#
_symmetry.space_group_name_H-M   'P 1'
#
loop_
_entity.id
_entity.type
_entity.pdbx_description
1 polymer ?
#
loop_
_entity_poly.entity_id
_entity_poly.type
_entity_poly.pdbx_seq_one_letter_code
_entity_poly.pdbx_strand_id
1 'polypeptide(L)'
;MMNKKLTMKVKMKYQFTVTICIISLFLSSCGGESTPKTPKTQKAKEYIASLKALKFDDLKQQLKKDTALLNKLIKLTSLNMQLTSHFSSGEKSIAQKSEPEFSLNYNTSKVEEIFNAYCKQLYFNQDFNENDNKHSLYTLKRFEFESRYGLTDDDHVIKENDSIFKPFEQEIETVEKSYFFKGKRLAKGDIGLKRIDSIETEIKLKLPVDVEKFAVGKSEKNVEYKNHTVEVEAIKGNVAKLKIPIAVYSDVIGYQAYNNKNVRMNSSALSSTPMLEIKKDIKGQLKELLDIFLAVLEEDDVNEAGKLLNKIDQNQLAAKDNMAEFNNYISGLSQGKAKELGDIALYEEVAEKGKKVISVENQFVIVEFPDDIKTIDVFVATKFKSLQNSRMVKFNNHYLAKKYFDVNNPNIIYNTYEKGNGLKFGVSNKDGDKIITARFEEMKQLGNEYFVVDGKLHWLDVKGKKLIALPQFENYNETLKPGYDVFEKSFGDESAAGVVLNRSKVVIPFEYHYFDKYDTFIIAHKNSDKDEIYDLNFKKLPNNEIKRLQTINEHIASDIKYPLLFVAENNKSKKALTDKNLKILTPFKYDFIDPFFKVKDYYIAGIRTADGSNYLYGLINQNGKEVVPFIFDNIDDEFDKSGKLRYYLKKKPQALNFETFLKTFGK
;
A
#
# COMPACT_ATOMS: atom_id res chain seq x y z
N MET A 1 58.27 -27.13 30.77
CA MET A 1 57.63 -27.56 29.51
C MET A 1 56.14 -27.27 29.62
N MET A 2 55.67 -26.19 28.97
CA MET A 2 54.73 -26.23 27.82
C MET A 2 53.39 -26.91 28.16
N ASN A 3 52.25 -26.20 28.14
CA ASN A 3 51.69 -25.73 26.88
C ASN A 3 50.75 -24.52 27.00
N LYS A 4 50.86 -23.67 25.97
CA LYS A 4 50.08 -22.45 25.66
C LYS A 4 48.57 -22.72 25.58
N LYS A 5 47.74 -21.88 26.22
CA LYS A 5 46.38 -21.62 25.76
C LYS A 5 46.41 -20.44 24.79
N LEU A 6 46.32 -20.77 23.50
CA LEU A 6 46.14 -19.80 22.42
C LEU A 6 44.68 -19.35 22.41
N THR A 7 44.50 -18.04 22.39
CA THR A 7 43.26 -17.32 22.10
C THR A 7 42.77 -17.58 20.68
N MET A 8 41.47 -17.81 20.50
CA MET A 8 40.79 -17.59 19.22
C MET A 8 39.54 -16.74 19.46
N LYS A 9 39.66 -15.43 19.21
CA LYS A 9 38.51 -14.52 19.09
C LYS A 9 37.86 -14.79 17.72
N VAL A 10 36.74 -15.50 17.72
CA VAL A 10 35.88 -15.61 16.54
C VAL A 10 35.11 -14.30 16.38
N LYS A 11 35.37 -13.57 15.29
CA LYS A 11 34.48 -12.49 14.80
C LYS A 11 33.23 -13.15 14.22
N MET A 12 32.10 -13.11 14.93
CA MET A 12 30.81 -13.47 14.35
C MET A 12 30.22 -12.26 13.60
N LYS A 13 30.02 -12.43 12.29
CA LYS A 13 29.09 -11.63 11.49
C LYS A 13 27.70 -12.21 11.72
N TYR A 14 26.74 -11.41 12.18
CA TYR A 14 25.35 -11.86 12.35
C TYR A 14 24.53 -11.51 11.10
N GLN A 15 23.90 -12.51 10.50
CA GLN A 15 22.74 -12.37 9.60
C GLN A 15 21.54 -12.96 10.36
N PHE A 16 20.52 -12.17 10.61
CA PHE A 16 19.21 -12.62 11.09
C PHE A 16 18.16 -12.15 10.10
N THR A 17 17.33 -13.09 9.62
CA THR A 17 16.26 -12.87 8.66
C THR A 17 14.94 -13.03 9.41
N VAL A 18 14.09 -12.00 9.41
CA VAL A 18 12.72 -12.05 9.94
C VAL A 18 11.78 -11.43 8.91
N THR A 19 10.61 -12.03 8.79
CA THR A 19 9.75 -12.09 7.62
C THR A 19 8.55 -11.14 7.76
N ILE A 20 8.47 -10.06 6.98
CA ILE A 20 7.29 -9.18 6.87
C ILE A 20 7.12 -8.70 5.41
N CYS A 21 5.91 -8.85 4.86
CA CYS A 21 5.53 -8.41 3.51
C CYS A 21 5.37 -6.89 3.43
N ILE A 22 6.09 -6.22 2.53
CA ILE A 22 5.84 -4.81 2.19
C ILE A 22 6.08 -4.59 0.69
N ILE A 23 5.06 -4.06 0.01
CA ILE A 23 5.13 -3.53 -1.35
C ILE A 23 5.66 -2.09 -1.24
N SER A 24 6.78 -1.79 -1.90
CA SER A 24 7.45 -0.48 -1.79
C SER A 24 7.26 0.35 -3.06
N LEU A 25 6.57 1.49 -2.91
CA LEU A 25 6.52 2.61 -3.85
C LEU A 25 7.46 3.71 -3.32
N PHE A 26 8.56 3.97 -4.04
CA PHE A 26 9.50 5.04 -3.71
C PHE A 26 9.88 5.83 -4.98
N LEU A 27 9.06 6.81 -5.33
CA LEU A 27 9.47 7.91 -6.19
C LEU A 27 9.04 9.24 -5.58
N SER A 28 9.99 9.97 -5.00
CA SER A 28 10.15 11.39 -5.36
C SER A 28 11.44 12.01 -4.79
N SER A 29 12.16 12.64 -5.72
CA SER A 29 12.96 13.86 -5.55
C SER A 29 14.31 13.77 -4.84
N CYS A 30 15.34 13.37 -5.60
CA CYS A 30 16.68 13.94 -5.47
C CYS A 30 17.15 14.45 -6.83
N GLY A 31 16.94 15.74 -7.09
CA GLY A 31 17.74 16.49 -8.05
C GLY A 31 18.97 17.01 -7.32
N GLY A 32 20.11 16.33 -7.49
CA GLY A 32 21.41 16.80 -7.00
C GLY A 32 21.88 18.00 -7.80
N GLU A 33 21.52 19.20 -7.38
CA GLU A 33 22.30 20.38 -7.75
C GLU A 33 23.53 20.46 -6.84
N SER A 34 24.69 20.56 -7.47
CA SER A 34 25.96 20.88 -6.82
C SER A 34 25.79 22.14 -5.97
N THR A 35 25.89 21.99 -4.65
CA THR A 35 25.86 23.13 -3.74
C THR A 35 27.01 24.08 -4.07
N PRO A 36 26.72 25.39 -4.29
CA PRO A 36 27.77 26.39 -4.40
C PRO A 36 28.62 26.39 -3.13
N LYS A 37 29.93 26.64 -3.23
CA LYS A 37 30.80 26.86 -2.07
C LYS A 37 30.22 27.99 -1.21
N THR A 38 29.61 27.62 -0.09
CA THR A 38 28.98 28.56 0.84
C THR A 38 30.06 29.45 1.49
N PRO A 39 29.85 30.76 1.66
CA PRO A 39 30.80 31.64 2.35
C PRO A 39 31.07 31.15 3.78
N LYS A 40 32.30 31.36 4.30
CA LYS A 40 32.63 31.12 5.71
C LYS A 40 31.64 31.82 6.63
N THR A 41 30.79 31.03 7.29
CA THR A 41 29.83 31.48 8.30
C THR A 41 30.54 31.92 9.58
N GLN A 42 29.81 32.62 10.45
CA GLN A 42 30.32 33.09 11.75
C GLN A 42 30.79 31.95 12.66
N LYS A 43 30.08 30.82 12.71
CA LYS A 43 30.47 29.65 13.52
C LYS A 43 31.81 29.02 13.10
N ALA A 44 32.06 28.87 11.80
CA ALA A 44 33.34 28.35 11.32
C ALA A 44 34.49 29.32 11.63
N LYS A 45 34.24 30.63 11.52
CA LYS A 45 35.22 31.67 11.91
C LYS A 45 35.53 31.64 13.40
N GLU A 46 34.51 31.51 14.25
CA GLU A 46 34.65 31.40 15.71
C GLU A 46 35.41 30.13 16.11
N TYR A 47 35.11 28.99 15.47
CA TYR A 47 35.84 27.75 15.70
C TYR A 47 37.31 27.88 15.29
N ILE A 48 37.61 28.39 14.09
CA ILE A 48 38.99 28.64 13.65
C ILE A 48 39.71 29.61 14.60
N ALA A 49 39.04 30.68 15.04
CA ALA A 49 39.61 31.64 15.98
C ALA A 49 39.94 30.99 17.33
N SER A 50 39.06 30.11 17.83
CA SER A 50 39.30 29.35 19.07
C SER A 50 40.53 28.45 18.96
N LEU A 51 40.73 27.78 17.82
CA LEU A 51 41.92 26.96 17.57
C LEU A 51 43.20 27.81 17.49
N LYS A 52 43.14 28.96 16.81
CA LYS A 52 44.27 29.89 16.67
C LYS A 52 44.65 30.61 17.98
N ALA A 53 43.73 30.69 18.92
CA ALA A 53 43.98 31.28 20.24
C ALA A 53 44.76 30.35 21.19
N LEU A 54 44.86 29.05 20.86
CA LEU A 54 45.63 28.08 21.65
C LEU A 54 47.14 28.28 21.45
N LYS A 55 47.93 27.96 22.47
CA LYS A 55 49.37 27.80 22.29
C LYS A 55 49.64 26.64 21.34
N PHE A 56 50.75 26.67 20.62
CA PHE A 56 50.99 25.71 19.54
C PHE A 56 51.00 24.24 20.02
N ASP A 57 51.60 23.96 21.17
CA ASP A 57 51.55 22.62 21.78
C ASP A 57 50.12 22.22 22.19
N ASP A 58 49.34 23.14 22.74
CA ASP A 58 47.95 22.93 23.13
C ASP A 58 47.05 22.71 21.90
N LEU A 59 47.30 23.43 20.80
CA LEU A 59 46.66 23.21 19.50
C LEU A 59 46.95 21.80 18.98
N LYS A 60 48.23 21.39 18.96
CA LYS A 60 48.61 20.03 18.52
C LYS A 60 47.97 18.97 19.42
N GLN A 61 47.88 19.19 20.74
CA GLN A 61 47.17 18.27 21.63
C GLN A 61 45.66 18.20 21.37
N GLN A 62 45.01 19.35 21.14
CA GLN A 62 43.57 19.39 20.83
C GLN A 62 43.26 18.72 19.50
N LEU A 63 44.04 18.98 18.45
CA LEU A 63 43.85 18.37 17.13
C LEU A 63 44.10 16.86 17.16
N LYS A 64 45.01 16.35 18.01
CA LYS A 64 45.16 14.89 18.24
C LYS A 64 43.88 14.27 18.81
N LYS A 65 43.21 14.94 19.76
CA LYS A 65 41.93 14.47 20.33
C LYS A 65 40.81 14.53 19.28
N ASP A 66 40.72 15.63 18.54
CA ASP A 66 39.70 15.81 17.51
C ASP A 66 39.90 14.83 16.33
N THR A 67 41.14 14.51 15.98
CA THR A 67 41.50 13.47 15.01
C THR A 67 41.05 12.08 15.47
N ALA A 68 41.20 11.76 16.77
CA ALA A 68 40.71 10.49 17.31
C ALA A 68 39.18 10.40 17.23
N LEU A 69 38.46 11.49 17.51
CA LEU A 69 37.01 11.56 17.33
C LEU A 69 36.64 11.40 15.85
N LEU A 70 37.27 12.14 14.94
CA LEU A 70 36.99 12.04 13.50
C LEU A 70 37.22 10.63 12.97
N ASN A 71 38.30 9.96 13.36
CA ASN A 71 38.53 8.57 12.98
C ASN A 71 37.42 7.63 13.49
N LYS A 72 36.89 7.86 14.70
CA LYS A 72 35.73 7.13 15.22
C LYS A 72 34.48 7.38 14.35
N LEU A 73 34.20 8.64 14.01
CA LEU A 73 33.04 9.02 13.18
C LEU A 73 33.18 8.47 11.75
N ILE A 74 34.38 8.55 11.15
CA ILE A 74 34.69 7.99 9.83
C ILE A 74 34.51 6.48 9.84
N LYS A 75 34.90 5.77 10.90
CA LYS A 75 34.65 4.33 11.00
C LYS A 75 33.15 4.00 10.97
N LEU A 76 32.32 4.81 11.62
CA LEU A 76 30.86 4.66 11.58
C LEU A 76 30.27 4.95 10.19
N THR A 77 31.01 5.56 9.26
CA THR A 77 30.54 5.73 7.86
C THR A 77 30.35 4.42 7.09
N SER A 78 30.89 3.32 7.62
CA SER A 78 30.63 1.96 7.13
C SER A 78 29.29 1.38 7.59
N LEU A 79 28.53 2.11 8.41
CA LEU A 79 27.17 1.75 8.79
C LEU A 79 26.28 1.70 7.54
N ASN A 80 25.67 0.54 7.33
CA ASN A 80 24.53 0.38 6.45
C ASN A 80 23.38 -0.24 7.27
N MET A 81 22.16 0.19 6.97
CA MET A 81 20.96 -0.42 7.51
C MET A 81 20.02 -0.74 6.37
N GLN A 82 19.54 -1.98 6.35
CA GLN A 82 18.66 -2.51 5.32
C GLN A 82 17.55 -3.29 5.99
N LEU A 83 16.32 -3.13 5.49
CA LEU A 83 15.26 -4.09 5.73
C LEU A 83 15.51 -5.27 4.80
N THR A 84 15.46 -6.50 5.28
CA THR A 84 15.51 -7.66 4.39
C THR A 84 14.31 -8.54 4.62
N SER A 85 13.35 -8.47 3.70
CA SER A 85 12.29 -9.46 3.55
C SER A 85 12.28 -9.94 2.10
N HIS A 86 12.35 -11.24 1.91
CA HIS A 86 12.24 -11.85 0.59
C HIS A 86 11.44 -13.13 0.71
N PHE A 87 10.34 -13.20 -0.02
CA PHE A 87 9.51 -14.38 -0.12
C PHE A 87 9.74 -15.00 -1.49
N SER A 88 10.33 -16.20 -1.50
CA SER A 88 10.39 -17.03 -2.70
C SER A 88 9.09 -17.80 -2.80
N SER A 89 8.33 -17.59 -3.87
CA SER A 89 7.11 -18.35 -4.18
C SER A 89 7.36 -19.55 -5.10
N GLY A 90 8.59 -19.73 -5.61
CA GLY A 90 8.88 -20.62 -6.73
C GLY A 90 9.90 -21.71 -6.41
N GLU A 91 9.51 -22.97 -6.57
CA GLU A 91 10.47 -24.07 -6.65
C GLU A 91 11.37 -23.89 -7.88
N LYS A 92 12.68 -24.15 -7.70
CA LYS A 92 13.63 -24.20 -8.81
C LYS A 92 13.12 -25.19 -9.87
N SER A 93 12.99 -24.73 -11.11
CA SER A 93 12.52 -25.56 -12.23
C SER A 93 13.51 -25.49 -13.40
N ILE A 94 13.49 -26.50 -14.27
CA ILE A 94 14.43 -26.54 -15.39
C ILE A 94 13.87 -25.69 -16.54
N ALA A 95 14.51 -24.56 -16.82
CA ALA A 95 14.19 -23.75 -17.99
C ALA A 95 14.74 -24.40 -19.27
N GLN A 96 13.84 -24.94 -20.11
CA GLN A 96 14.21 -25.61 -21.38
C GLN A 96 13.89 -24.76 -22.62
N LYS A 97 12.93 -23.85 -22.52
CA LYS A 97 12.50 -22.97 -23.61
C LYS A 97 12.91 -21.54 -23.28
N SER A 98 13.45 -20.84 -24.27
CA SER A 98 13.86 -19.45 -24.12
C SER A 98 12.65 -18.52 -24.13
N GLU A 99 12.61 -17.61 -23.17
CA GLU A 99 11.69 -16.47 -23.17
C GLU A 99 12.10 -15.44 -24.25
N PRO A 100 11.16 -14.64 -24.78
CA PRO A 100 11.48 -13.51 -25.65
C PRO A 100 12.28 -12.44 -24.90
N GLU A 101 13.01 -11.60 -25.63
CA GLU A 101 13.72 -10.48 -25.01
C GLU A 101 12.70 -9.43 -24.57
N PHE A 102 12.98 -8.78 -23.45
CA PHE A 102 12.17 -7.67 -22.97
C PHE A 102 12.03 -6.58 -24.05
N SER A 103 10.82 -6.04 -24.21
CA SER A 103 10.53 -4.93 -25.12
C SER A 103 9.48 -4.00 -24.53
N LEU A 104 9.53 -2.72 -24.91
CA LEU A 104 8.58 -1.70 -24.46
C LEU A 104 7.31 -1.69 -25.29
N ASN A 105 6.19 -1.25 -24.69
CA ASN A 105 4.98 -0.93 -25.44
C ASN A 105 5.15 0.43 -26.15
N TYR A 106 5.16 0.41 -27.48
CA TYR A 106 5.34 1.62 -28.29
C TYR A 106 4.04 2.36 -28.62
N ASN A 107 2.86 1.84 -28.26
CA ASN A 107 1.57 2.50 -28.53
C ASN A 107 1.25 3.59 -27.50
N THR A 108 2.11 4.62 -27.45
CA THR A 108 2.01 5.72 -26.49
C THR A 108 0.69 6.50 -26.59
N SER A 109 0.07 6.55 -27.77
CA SER A 109 -1.24 7.20 -27.98
C SER A 109 -2.37 6.46 -27.27
N LYS A 110 -2.38 5.11 -27.33
CA LYS A 110 -3.37 4.32 -26.61
C LYS A 110 -3.18 4.41 -25.10
N VAL A 111 -1.93 4.39 -24.62
CA VAL A 111 -1.62 4.59 -23.19
C VAL A 111 -2.11 5.96 -22.71
N GLU A 112 -1.94 7.01 -23.51
CA GLU A 112 -2.41 8.35 -23.19
C GLU A 112 -3.95 8.44 -23.14
N GLU A 113 -4.66 7.75 -24.03
CA GLU A 113 -6.12 7.64 -24.00
C GLU A 113 -6.62 7.00 -22.68
N ILE A 114 -6.02 5.88 -22.29
CA ILE A 114 -6.34 5.13 -21.07
C ILE A 114 -6.01 5.95 -19.83
N PHE A 115 -4.83 6.58 -19.79
CA PHE A 115 -4.44 7.47 -18.70
C PHE A 115 -5.45 8.61 -18.50
N ASN A 116 -5.94 9.19 -19.60
CA ASN A 116 -6.98 10.21 -19.54
C ASN A 116 -8.33 9.68 -19.07
N ALA A 117 -8.69 8.43 -19.39
CA ALA A 117 -9.89 7.76 -18.89
C ALA A 117 -9.79 7.48 -17.38
N TYR A 118 -8.64 6.95 -16.93
CA TYR A 118 -8.31 6.78 -15.51
C TYR A 118 -8.48 8.09 -14.74
N CYS A 119 -7.86 9.18 -15.22
CA CYS A 119 -7.92 10.48 -14.56
C CYS A 119 -9.35 11.05 -14.43
N LYS A 120 -10.26 10.71 -15.36
CA LYS A 120 -11.67 11.13 -15.31
C LYS A 120 -12.48 10.37 -14.26
N GLN A 121 -12.08 9.15 -13.95
CA GLN A 121 -12.74 8.28 -12.98
C GLN A 121 -11.98 8.17 -11.66
N LEU A 122 -10.98 9.03 -11.46
CA LEU A 122 -10.24 9.15 -10.22
C LEU A 122 -11.11 9.84 -9.16
N TYR A 123 -11.19 9.21 -8.00
CA TYR A 123 -11.80 9.73 -6.79
C TYR A 123 -10.79 9.64 -5.64
N PHE A 124 -11.11 10.28 -4.53
CA PHE A 124 -10.36 10.08 -3.30
C PHE A 124 -11.27 9.68 -2.15
N ASN A 125 -10.75 8.85 -1.26
CA ASN A 125 -11.30 8.60 0.05
C ASN A 125 -10.48 9.35 1.11
N GLN A 126 -11.12 9.69 2.22
CA GLN A 126 -10.47 10.28 3.38
C GLN A 126 -10.71 9.35 4.55
N ASP A 127 -9.65 8.71 5.04
CA ASP A 127 -9.74 7.94 6.27
C ASP A 127 -9.68 8.89 7.47
N PHE A 128 -10.63 8.71 8.40
CA PHE A 128 -10.70 9.44 9.66
C PHE A 128 -10.19 8.60 10.83
N ASN A 129 -9.89 7.31 10.61
CA ASN A 129 -9.30 6.39 11.57
C ASN A 129 -7.77 6.41 11.46
N GLU A 130 -7.11 7.38 12.09
CA GLU A 130 -5.65 7.49 12.09
C GLU A 130 -4.93 6.43 12.95
N ASN A 131 -5.65 5.48 13.56
CA ASN A 131 -5.06 4.54 14.53
C ASN A 131 -4.37 3.33 13.88
N ASP A 132 -4.70 2.93 12.64
CA ASP A 132 -4.15 1.69 12.07
C ASP A 132 -2.72 1.85 11.52
N ASN A 133 -2.18 3.06 11.38
CA ASN A 133 -0.82 3.28 10.88
C ASN A 133 -0.12 4.50 11.49
N LYS A 134 0.09 4.50 12.82
CA LYS A 134 1.02 5.44 13.49
C LYS A 134 2.49 5.28 13.04
N HIS A 135 2.80 4.26 12.22
CA HIS A 135 4.15 3.83 11.84
C HIS A 135 4.34 3.73 10.31
N SER A 136 3.85 4.71 9.54
CA SER A 136 4.17 4.83 8.12
C SER A 136 5.18 5.96 7.91
N LEU A 137 6.43 5.59 7.61
CA LEU A 137 7.55 6.45 7.21
C LEU A 137 7.28 7.42 6.04
N TYR A 138 6.18 7.26 5.30
CA TYR A 138 6.01 7.92 4.00
C TYR A 138 4.62 8.56 3.90
N THR A 139 4.48 9.68 4.61
CA THR A 139 3.26 10.47 4.77
C THR A 139 2.12 9.67 5.42
N LEU A 140 1.45 10.28 6.40
CA LEU A 140 0.04 9.97 6.61
C LEU A 140 -0.63 10.30 5.26
N LYS A 141 -0.84 9.28 4.40
CA LYS A 141 -1.64 9.43 3.18
C LYS A 141 -3.04 9.75 3.67
N ARG A 142 -3.28 11.05 3.84
CA ARG A 142 -4.53 11.58 4.36
C ARG A 142 -5.69 11.28 3.43
N PHE A 143 -5.36 11.06 2.17
CA PHE A 143 -6.27 10.68 1.12
C PHE A 143 -5.72 9.47 0.39
N GLU A 144 -6.61 8.53 0.12
CA GLU A 144 -6.37 7.41 -0.76
C GLU A 144 -7.05 7.71 -2.10
N PHE A 145 -6.30 7.67 -3.19
CA PHE A 145 -6.81 7.93 -4.53
C PHE A 145 -7.09 6.61 -5.24
N GLU A 146 -8.26 6.51 -5.86
CA GLU A 146 -8.64 5.33 -6.64
C GLU A 146 -9.47 5.69 -7.85
N SER A 147 -9.16 5.04 -8.96
CA SER A 147 -9.94 5.13 -10.18
C SER A 147 -10.87 3.94 -10.31
N ARG A 148 -12.13 4.18 -10.69
CA ARG A 148 -13.06 3.10 -11.09
C ARG A 148 -12.74 2.49 -12.45
N TYR A 149 -11.78 3.08 -13.15
CA TYR A 149 -11.21 2.55 -14.37
C TYR A 149 -9.82 2.01 -14.03
N GLY A 150 -9.66 0.69 -14.03
CA GLY A 150 -8.35 0.06 -13.86
C GLY A 150 -7.46 0.40 -15.05
N LEU A 151 -6.19 0.70 -14.80
CA LEU A 151 -5.20 0.78 -15.89
C LEU A 151 -4.85 -0.61 -16.44
N THR A 152 -5.18 -1.67 -15.69
CA THR A 152 -4.63 -3.01 -15.89
C THR A 152 -5.64 -4.14 -15.98
N ASP A 153 -6.95 -3.90 -15.85
CA ASP A 153 -7.94 -4.98 -15.97
C ASP A 153 -9.02 -4.70 -17.03
N ASP A 154 -9.34 -5.78 -17.75
CA ASP A 154 -10.37 -5.99 -18.77
C ASP A 154 -10.23 -5.38 -20.17
N ASP A 155 -9.30 -4.44 -20.40
CA ASP A 155 -8.91 -4.05 -21.76
C ASP A 155 -7.37 -4.05 -21.90
N HIS A 156 -6.88 -5.19 -22.41
CA HIS A 156 -5.49 -5.60 -22.59
C HIS A 156 -4.58 -4.63 -23.38
N VAL A 157 -4.27 -3.45 -22.86
CA VAL A 157 -3.34 -2.51 -23.53
C VAL A 157 -1.93 -2.51 -22.92
N ILE A 158 -1.77 -2.96 -21.68
CA ILE A 158 -0.47 -2.96 -20.98
C ILE A 158 -0.09 -4.37 -20.53
N LYS A 159 -0.17 -5.34 -21.46
CA LYS A 159 0.62 -6.58 -21.41
C LYS A 159 1.18 -6.83 -22.79
N GLU A 160 2.50 -6.81 -22.90
CA GLU A 160 3.16 -7.85 -23.69
C GLU A 160 4.15 -8.57 -22.78
N ASN A 161 3.72 -9.75 -22.34
CA ASN A 161 4.46 -10.84 -21.69
C ASN A 161 4.74 -10.67 -20.19
N ASP A 162 3.77 -11.16 -19.39
CA ASP A 162 3.96 -11.52 -17.99
C ASP A 162 5.20 -12.38 -17.82
N SER A 163 6.20 -11.80 -17.20
CA SER A 163 6.95 -12.53 -16.20
C SER A 163 7.63 -11.56 -15.26
N ILE A 164 6.98 -11.31 -14.12
CA ILE A 164 7.54 -10.86 -12.83
C ILE A 164 8.82 -10.02 -12.95
N PHE A 165 8.82 -9.05 -13.85
CA PHE A 165 9.77 -7.95 -13.87
C PHE A 165 9.59 -7.21 -12.54
N LYS A 166 10.51 -6.31 -12.15
CA LYS A 166 10.10 -5.25 -11.21
C LYS A 166 8.82 -4.72 -11.82
N PRO A 167 7.64 -4.89 -11.19
CA PRO A 167 6.44 -4.41 -11.80
C PRO A 167 6.77 -2.96 -12.02
N PHE A 168 6.88 -2.56 -13.29
CA PHE A 168 6.77 -1.18 -13.60
C PHE A 168 5.30 -0.92 -13.32
N GLU A 169 4.97 -0.84 -12.03
CA GLU A 169 3.81 -0.13 -11.56
C GLU A 169 4.04 1.22 -12.18
N GLN A 170 3.25 1.48 -13.21
CA GLN A 170 3.13 2.77 -13.82
C GLN A 170 2.64 3.67 -12.70
N GLU A 171 3.57 4.14 -11.86
CA GLU A 171 3.26 4.80 -10.61
C GLU A 171 2.56 6.09 -10.99
N ILE A 172 1.24 6.08 -10.82
CA ILE A 172 0.45 7.29 -10.94
C ILE A 172 0.77 8.12 -9.71
N GLU A 173 1.54 9.18 -9.93
CA GLU A 173 1.82 10.16 -8.91
C GLU A 173 0.62 11.13 -8.86
N THR A 174 -0.03 11.20 -7.70
CA THR A 174 -1.07 12.18 -7.42
C THR A 174 -0.51 13.29 -6.54
N VAL A 175 -0.41 14.49 -7.08
CA VAL A 175 0.08 15.68 -6.37
C VAL A 175 -1.09 16.58 -6.01
N GLU A 176 -1.40 16.64 -4.72
CA GLU A 176 -2.42 17.52 -4.14
C GLU A 176 -1.96 18.99 -4.21
N LYS A 177 -2.75 19.88 -4.83
CA LYS A 177 -2.44 21.31 -4.97
C LYS A 177 -3.23 22.16 -3.99
N SER A 178 -4.55 21.92 -3.91
CA SER A 178 -5.47 22.69 -3.07
C SER A 178 -6.63 21.82 -2.61
N TYR A 179 -7.17 22.12 -1.43
CA TYR A 179 -8.29 21.40 -0.82
C TYR A 179 -9.53 22.27 -0.78
N PHE A 180 -10.71 21.68 -0.93
CA PHE A 180 -11.96 22.43 -1.00
C PHE A 180 -13.03 21.83 -0.08
N PHE A 181 -13.87 22.73 0.44
CA PHE A 181 -15.05 22.41 1.21
C PHE A 181 -16.20 23.35 0.82
N LYS A 182 -17.33 22.77 0.42
CA LYS A 182 -18.49 23.44 -0.18
C LYS A 182 -18.08 24.34 -1.35
N GLY A 183 -17.15 23.86 -2.18
CA GLY A 183 -16.60 24.59 -3.33
C GLY A 183 -15.70 25.79 -2.98
N LYS A 184 -15.37 26.00 -1.69
CA LYS A 184 -14.44 27.05 -1.26
C LYS A 184 -13.09 26.45 -0.87
N ARG A 185 -12.01 27.13 -1.25
CA ARG A 185 -10.64 26.72 -0.91
C ARG A 185 -10.44 26.70 0.61
N LEU A 186 -9.79 25.65 1.11
CA LEU A 186 -9.54 25.38 2.52
C LEU A 186 -8.05 25.54 2.84
N ALA A 187 -7.72 26.14 3.99
CA ALA A 187 -6.34 26.20 4.45
C ALA A 187 -5.89 24.83 4.97
N LYS A 188 -4.60 24.49 4.81
CA LYS A 188 -4.07 23.17 5.20
C LYS A 188 -4.31 22.83 6.68
N GLY A 189 -4.28 23.84 7.56
CA GLY A 189 -4.54 23.68 9.00
C GLY A 189 -6.01 23.39 9.36
N ASP A 190 -6.95 23.71 8.46
CA ASP A 190 -8.38 23.45 8.69
C ASP A 190 -8.81 22.07 8.19
N ILE A 191 -7.92 21.35 7.52
CA ILE A 191 -8.19 20.00 7.04
C ILE A 191 -8.35 19.09 8.27
N GLY A 192 -9.41 18.28 8.27
CA GLY A 192 -9.76 17.37 9.38
C GLY A 192 -10.69 18.02 10.39
N LEU A 193 -10.64 19.35 10.55
CA LEU A 193 -11.73 20.10 11.19
C LEU A 193 -12.92 20.19 10.24
N LYS A 194 -12.67 20.48 8.96
CA LYS A 194 -13.67 20.43 7.89
C LYS A 194 -13.39 19.24 6.98
N ARG A 195 -14.46 18.57 6.56
CA ARG A 195 -14.39 17.51 5.54
C ARG A 195 -14.02 18.11 4.20
N ILE A 196 -13.21 17.42 3.41
CA ILE A 196 -12.91 17.85 2.03
C ILE A 196 -13.93 17.22 1.08
N ASP A 197 -14.48 18.02 0.17
CA ASP A 197 -15.37 17.53 -0.89
C ASP A 197 -14.64 17.29 -2.20
N SER A 198 -13.54 18.00 -2.42
CA SER A 198 -12.77 17.95 -3.65
C SER A 198 -11.33 18.44 -3.43
N ILE A 199 -10.41 17.85 -4.18
CA ILE A 199 -8.99 18.18 -4.18
C ILE A 199 -8.61 18.57 -5.61
N GLU A 200 -7.97 19.71 -5.76
CA GLU A 200 -7.28 20.05 -6.99
C GLU A 200 -6.00 19.21 -7.05
N THR A 201 -5.95 18.27 -7.99
CA THR A 201 -4.89 17.27 -8.09
C THR A 201 -4.25 17.31 -9.47
N GLU A 202 -2.93 17.26 -9.48
CA GLU A 202 -2.13 16.97 -10.67
C GLU A 202 -1.76 15.50 -10.65
N ILE A 203 -2.16 14.78 -11.69
CA ILE A 203 -1.99 13.35 -11.83
C ILE A 203 -0.91 13.14 -12.89
N LYS A 204 0.12 12.35 -12.61
CA LYS A 204 1.26 12.14 -13.50
C LYS A 204 1.51 10.66 -13.71
N LEU A 205 1.86 10.31 -14.94
CA LEU A 205 2.36 8.99 -15.31
C LEU A 205 3.68 9.15 -16.05
N LYS A 206 4.74 8.52 -15.54
CA LYS A 206 6.05 8.44 -16.19
C LYS A 206 6.09 7.16 -17.04
N LEU A 207 6.05 7.27 -18.36
CA LEU A 207 6.05 6.12 -19.28
C LEU A 207 7.44 5.95 -19.92
N PRO A 208 8.14 4.80 -19.77
CA PRO A 208 9.37 4.53 -20.49
C PRO A 208 9.09 4.40 -21.99
N VAL A 209 9.89 5.07 -22.81
CA VAL A 209 9.80 5.04 -24.28
C VAL A 209 11.10 4.59 -24.95
N ASP A 210 12.17 4.43 -24.16
CA ASP A 210 13.46 3.90 -24.61
C ASP A 210 14.15 3.15 -23.46
N VAL A 211 14.92 2.11 -23.80
CA VAL A 211 15.54 1.18 -22.84
C VAL A 211 16.94 0.78 -23.30
N GLU A 212 17.87 0.75 -22.36
CA GLU A 212 19.19 0.12 -22.49
C GLU A 212 19.28 -1.06 -21.53
N LYS A 213 20.30 -1.90 -21.70
CA LYS A 213 20.61 -2.96 -20.72
C LYS A 213 22.10 -3.08 -20.47
N PHE A 214 22.44 -3.56 -19.28
CA PHE A 214 23.80 -4.01 -18.95
C PHE A 214 23.77 -5.43 -18.40
N ALA A 215 24.83 -6.19 -18.66
CA ALA A 215 24.95 -7.58 -18.25
C ALA A 215 25.74 -7.70 -16.95
N VAL A 216 25.34 -8.63 -16.08
CA VAL A 216 26.01 -9.01 -14.85
C VAL A 216 26.37 -10.49 -14.92
N GLY A 217 27.66 -10.80 -14.91
CA GLY A 217 28.19 -12.17 -14.91
C GLY A 217 28.20 -12.79 -13.51
N LYS A 218 28.01 -14.11 -13.44
CA LYS A 218 27.99 -14.88 -12.17
C LYS A 218 29.20 -14.65 -11.25
N SER A 219 30.38 -14.39 -11.82
CA SER A 219 31.64 -14.22 -11.08
C SER A 219 32.04 -12.76 -10.87
N GLU A 220 31.27 -11.81 -11.39
CA GLU A 220 31.56 -10.39 -11.22
C GLU A 220 31.27 -9.97 -9.78
N LYS A 221 32.09 -9.04 -9.28
CA LYS A 221 31.88 -8.40 -7.96
C LYS A 221 31.33 -7.00 -8.09
N ASN A 222 31.67 -6.32 -9.18
CA ASN A 222 31.23 -4.97 -9.51
C ASN A 222 30.99 -4.90 -11.01
N VAL A 223 29.96 -4.15 -11.41
CA VAL A 223 29.64 -3.86 -12.81
C VAL A 223 29.51 -2.35 -12.96
N GLU A 224 30.26 -1.77 -13.89
CA GLU A 224 30.16 -0.35 -14.18
C GLU A 224 29.02 -0.09 -15.17
N TYR A 225 28.10 0.80 -14.80
CA TYR A 225 27.05 1.30 -15.66
C TYR A 225 27.06 2.82 -15.67
N LYS A 226 27.49 3.40 -16.79
CA LYS A 226 27.73 4.86 -16.93
C LYS A 226 28.71 5.33 -15.85
N ASN A 227 28.29 6.24 -14.97
CA ASN A 227 29.11 6.79 -13.88
C ASN A 227 28.81 6.13 -12.52
N HIS A 228 28.17 4.96 -12.53
CA HIS A 228 27.71 4.27 -11.33
C HIS A 228 28.25 2.83 -11.29
N THR A 229 28.75 2.44 -10.12
CA THR A 229 29.15 1.06 -9.84
C THR A 229 27.98 0.31 -9.23
N VAL A 230 27.58 -0.80 -9.84
CA VAL A 230 26.65 -1.78 -9.28
C VAL A 230 27.46 -2.87 -8.58
N GLU A 231 27.21 -3.07 -7.28
CA GLU A 231 27.89 -4.10 -6.50
C GLU A 231 27.11 -5.42 -6.58
N VAL A 232 27.82 -6.52 -6.85
CA VAL A 232 27.25 -7.88 -6.89
C VAL A 232 27.60 -8.57 -5.58
N GLU A 233 26.64 -8.62 -4.65
CA GLU A 233 26.86 -9.26 -3.35
C GLU A 233 27.01 -10.78 -3.48
N ALA A 234 26.12 -11.40 -4.26
CA ALA A 234 26.18 -12.84 -4.53
C ALA A 234 25.30 -13.23 -5.72
N ILE A 235 25.79 -14.16 -6.54
CA ILE A 235 24.97 -14.94 -7.49
C ILE A 235 25.13 -16.42 -7.13
N LYS A 236 24.10 -17.03 -6.54
CA LYS A 236 24.11 -18.41 -6.04
C LYS A 236 22.93 -19.18 -6.60
N GLY A 237 23.23 -20.21 -7.38
CA GLY A 237 22.20 -20.99 -8.07
C GLY A 237 21.36 -20.10 -8.98
N ASN A 238 20.06 -20.05 -8.70
CA ASN A 238 19.05 -19.27 -9.41
C ASN A 238 18.74 -17.90 -8.77
N VAL A 239 19.51 -17.46 -7.75
CA VAL A 239 19.28 -16.22 -7.01
C VAL A 239 20.46 -15.25 -7.16
N ALA A 240 20.17 -13.99 -7.43
CA ALA A 240 21.13 -12.90 -7.43
C ALA A 240 20.77 -11.83 -6.40
N LYS A 241 21.82 -11.33 -5.73
CA LYS A 241 21.78 -10.24 -4.74
C LYS A 241 22.65 -9.11 -5.26
N LEU A 242 22.01 -8.00 -5.59
CA LEU A 242 22.63 -6.84 -6.19
C LEU A 242 22.43 -5.62 -5.28
N LYS A 243 23.44 -4.77 -5.19
CA LYS A 243 23.33 -3.46 -4.58
C LYS A 243 23.50 -2.42 -5.69
N ILE A 244 22.39 -1.76 -6.01
CA ILE A 244 22.27 -0.86 -7.15
C ILE A 244 22.13 0.57 -6.63
N PRO A 245 22.96 1.54 -7.06
CA PRO A 245 22.78 2.95 -6.69
C PRO A 245 21.37 3.44 -6.99
N ILE A 246 20.78 4.22 -6.07
CA ILE A 246 19.36 4.62 -6.19
C ILE A 246 19.09 5.40 -7.49
N ALA A 247 20.08 6.17 -7.96
CA ALA A 247 20.03 6.92 -9.21
C ALA A 247 19.94 6.03 -10.47
N VAL A 248 20.38 4.77 -10.38
CA VAL A 248 20.21 3.77 -11.44
C VAL A 248 18.92 2.99 -11.19
N TYR A 249 18.69 2.55 -9.94
CA TYR A 249 17.56 1.70 -9.58
C TYR A 249 16.18 2.34 -9.86
N SER A 250 16.07 3.67 -9.73
CA SER A 250 14.84 4.41 -10.03
C SER A 250 14.37 4.27 -11.47
N ASP A 251 15.29 3.94 -12.39
CA ASP A 251 14.99 3.75 -13.82
C ASP A 251 15.14 2.29 -14.27
N VAL A 252 15.47 1.35 -13.36
CA VAL A 252 15.42 -0.09 -13.67
C VAL A 252 13.98 -0.53 -13.84
N ILE A 253 13.70 -1.20 -14.97
CA ILE A 253 12.36 -1.65 -15.36
C ILE A 253 12.23 -3.17 -15.48
N GLY A 254 13.33 -3.93 -15.36
CA GLY A 254 13.26 -5.39 -15.44
C GLY A 254 14.59 -6.11 -15.37
N TYR A 255 14.49 -7.43 -15.21
CA TYR A 255 15.61 -8.36 -15.16
C TYR A 255 15.30 -9.59 -16.03
N GLN A 256 16.26 -10.02 -16.85
CA GLN A 256 16.26 -11.36 -17.47
C GLN A 256 17.58 -12.05 -17.17
N ALA A 257 17.62 -13.37 -17.19
CA ALA A 257 18.86 -14.12 -17.02
C ALA A 257 19.04 -15.15 -18.12
N TYR A 258 20.27 -15.58 -18.31
CA TYR A 258 20.59 -16.76 -19.11
C TYR A 258 21.11 -17.86 -18.18
N ASN A 259 20.66 -19.09 -18.42
CA ASN A 259 21.23 -20.24 -17.72
C ASN A 259 22.49 -20.78 -18.42
N ASN A 260 23.07 -21.86 -17.88
CA ASN A 260 24.27 -22.49 -18.44
C ASN A 260 24.08 -23.02 -19.87
N LYS A 261 22.84 -23.25 -20.30
CA LYS A 261 22.47 -23.67 -21.66
C LYS A 261 22.14 -22.49 -22.59
N ASN A 262 22.38 -21.25 -22.14
CA ASN A 262 22.01 -20.01 -22.83
C ASN A 262 20.50 -19.88 -23.08
N VAL A 263 19.66 -20.51 -22.25
CA VAL A 263 18.21 -20.30 -22.27
C VAL A 263 17.90 -19.00 -21.53
N ARG A 264 17.19 -18.07 -22.19
CA ARG A 264 16.72 -16.83 -21.57
C ARG A 264 15.55 -17.13 -20.64
N MET A 265 15.60 -16.56 -19.46
CA MET A 265 14.61 -16.72 -18.41
C MET A 265 14.21 -15.35 -17.91
N ASN A 266 12.93 -15.20 -17.63
CA ASN A 266 12.43 -14.06 -16.89
C ASN A 266 12.57 -14.31 -15.38
N SER A 267 12.55 -13.25 -14.58
CA SER A 267 12.54 -13.39 -13.12
C SER A 267 11.26 -14.08 -12.64
N SER A 268 11.42 -14.95 -11.63
CA SER A 268 10.33 -15.68 -10.96
C SER A 268 9.93 -15.05 -9.63
N ALA A 269 10.81 -14.27 -9.02
CA ALA A 269 10.52 -13.47 -7.83
C ALA A 269 11.48 -12.28 -7.76
N LEU A 270 11.03 -11.20 -7.13
CA LEU A 270 11.82 -10.00 -6.89
C LEU A 270 11.47 -9.42 -5.52
N SER A 271 12.50 -9.06 -4.76
CA SER A 271 12.40 -8.16 -3.62
C SER A 271 13.42 -7.04 -3.77
N SER A 272 13.05 -5.85 -3.31
CA SER A 272 14.00 -4.74 -3.24
C SER A 272 13.73 -3.89 -2.01
N THR A 273 14.78 -3.46 -1.32
CA THR A 273 14.66 -2.60 -0.14
C THR A 273 15.67 -1.46 -0.17
N PRO A 274 15.28 -0.26 0.31
CA PRO A 274 16.18 0.87 0.40
C PRO A 274 17.25 0.64 1.49
N MET A 275 18.49 0.98 1.17
CA MET A 275 19.62 0.94 2.11
C MET A 275 19.90 2.33 2.66
N LEU A 276 19.71 2.50 3.97
CA LEU A 276 20.15 3.70 4.67
C LEU A 276 21.65 3.66 4.88
N GLU A 277 22.33 4.67 4.35
CA GLU A 277 23.77 4.80 4.43
C GLU A 277 24.15 6.23 4.81
N ILE A 278 25.35 6.40 5.37
CA ILE A 278 25.89 7.75 5.57
C ILE A 278 26.10 8.42 4.20
N LYS A 279 25.56 9.63 4.06
CA LYS A 279 25.56 10.37 2.81
C LYS A 279 26.97 10.57 2.27
N LYS A 280 27.10 10.53 0.95
CA LYS A 280 28.41 10.64 0.27
C LYS A 280 29.10 11.99 0.55
N ASP A 281 28.35 13.07 0.59
CA ASP A 281 28.85 14.40 0.94
C ASP A 281 29.38 14.43 2.39
N ILE A 282 28.65 13.90 3.36
CA ILE A 282 29.09 13.80 4.76
C ILE A 282 30.39 13.00 4.88
N LYS A 283 30.51 11.86 4.17
CA LYS A 283 31.75 11.07 4.11
C LYS A 283 32.92 11.92 3.59
N GLY A 284 32.71 12.67 2.51
CA GLY A 284 33.71 13.57 1.93
C GLY A 284 34.14 14.68 2.91
N GLN A 285 33.16 15.37 3.51
CA GLN A 285 33.39 16.48 4.43
C GLN A 285 34.16 16.06 5.69
N LEU A 286 33.87 14.88 6.26
CA LEU A 286 34.62 14.33 7.39
C LEU A 286 36.08 14.01 7.03
N LYS A 287 36.30 13.48 5.82
CA LYS A 287 37.63 13.15 5.33
C LYS A 287 38.46 14.40 5.06
N GLU A 288 37.89 15.40 4.39
CA GLU A 288 38.56 16.69 4.15
C GLU A 288 38.96 17.37 5.47
N LEU A 289 38.08 17.33 6.49
CA LEU A 289 38.40 17.88 7.81
C LEU A 289 39.54 17.13 8.50
N LEU A 290 39.55 15.80 8.40
CA LEU A 290 40.63 14.96 8.90
C LEU A 290 41.96 15.31 8.21
N ASP A 291 41.95 15.45 6.88
CA ASP A 291 43.14 15.79 6.09
C ASP A 291 43.70 17.16 6.51
N ILE A 292 42.84 18.15 6.80
CA ILE A 292 43.27 19.45 7.34
C ILE A 292 43.93 19.29 8.71
N PHE A 293 43.35 18.50 9.62
CA PHE A 293 43.92 18.31 10.96
C PHE A 293 45.27 17.59 10.92
N LEU A 294 45.40 16.56 10.07
CA LEU A 294 46.66 15.85 9.88
C LEU A 294 47.74 16.78 9.31
N ALA A 295 47.41 17.59 8.29
CA ALA A 295 48.35 18.55 7.73
C ALA A 295 48.83 19.59 8.77
N VAL A 296 47.95 20.05 9.67
CA VAL A 296 48.35 20.97 10.75
C VAL A 296 49.23 20.28 11.80
N LEU A 297 49.00 18.99 12.08
CA LEU A 297 49.80 18.23 13.04
C LEU A 297 51.23 17.94 12.55
N GLU A 298 51.41 17.83 11.24
CA GLU A 298 52.71 17.64 10.57
C GLU A 298 53.49 18.94 10.41
N GLU A 299 52.84 20.10 10.59
CA GLU A 299 53.46 21.41 10.44
C GLU A 299 54.19 21.86 11.72
N ASP A 300 55.35 22.49 11.57
CA ASP A 300 56.17 22.98 12.68
C ASP A 300 56.16 24.51 12.79
N ASP A 301 55.72 25.23 11.75
CA ASP A 301 55.52 26.67 11.78
C ASP A 301 54.08 27.06 12.18
N VAL A 302 53.95 27.91 13.20
CA VAL A 302 52.66 28.35 13.76
C VAL A 302 51.83 29.15 12.74
N ASN A 303 52.47 29.95 11.88
CA ASN A 303 51.78 30.76 10.89
C ASN A 303 51.27 29.90 9.72
N GLU A 304 52.08 28.94 9.26
CA GLU A 304 51.67 27.98 8.23
C GLU A 304 50.54 27.07 8.71
N ALA A 305 50.63 26.56 9.95
CA ALA A 305 49.54 25.85 10.62
C ALA A 305 48.25 26.70 10.67
N GLY A 306 48.39 27.99 11.00
CA GLY A 306 47.28 28.95 10.99
C GLY A 306 46.67 29.17 9.60
N LYS A 307 47.43 29.05 8.51
CA LYS A 307 46.91 29.12 7.14
C LYS A 307 46.15 27.84 6.77
N LEU A 308 46.64 26.67 7.17
CA LEU A 308 45.95 25.41 6.95
C LEU A 308 44.58 25.35 7.65
N LEU A 309 44.49 25.84 8.89
CA LEU A 309 43.21 25.96 9.61
C LEU A 309 42.18 26.85 8.89
N ASN A 310 42.63 27.81 8.07
CA ASN A 310 41.71 28.63 7.27
C ASN A 310 41.03 27.83 6.14
N LYS A 311 41.45 26.59 5.86
CA LYS A 311 40.76 25.72 4.90
C LYS A 311 39.48 25.11 5.48
N ILE A 312 39.29 25.17 6.80
CA ILE A 312 38.09 24.66 7.46
C ILE A 312 36.87 25.48 7.05
N ASP A 313 35.77 24.81 6.73
CA ASP A 313 34.48 25.43 6.42
C ASP A 313 33.32 24.91 7.30
N GLN A 314 32.14 25.48 7.06
CA GLN A 314 30.94 25.16 7.85
C GLN A 314 30.38 23.77 7.56
N ASN A 315 30.55 23.25 6.34
CA ASN A 315 30.00 21.96 5.94
C ASN A 315 30.76 20.84 6.66
N GLN A 316 32.08 20.98 6.76
CA GLN A 316 32.96 20.09 7.52
C GLN A 316 32.57 20.03 9.01
N LEU A 317 32.36 21.20 9.63
CA LEU A 317 31.96 21.28 11.04
C LEU A 317 30.55 20.73 11.27
N ALA A 318 29.60 21.08 10.40
CA ALA A 318 28.25 20.55 10.48
C ALA A 318 28.22 19.03 10.30
N ALA A 319 29.01 18.48 9.38
CA ALA A 319 29.15 17.04 9.21
C ALA A 319 29.70 16.37 10.47
N LYS A 320 30.76 16.93 11.08
CA LYS A 320 31.32 16.45 12.35
C LYS A 320 30.27 16.42 13.46
N ASP A 321 29.60 17.55 13.69
CA ASP A 321 28.68 17.72 14.81
C ASP A 321 27.43 16.86 14.65
N ASN A 322 26.82 16.84 13.46
CA ASN A 322 25.66 16.00 13.18
C ASN A 322 26.01 14.50 13.25
N MET A 323 27.21 14.10 12.82
CA MET A 323 27.65 12.71 12.89
C MET A 323 27.98 12.30 14.33
N ALA A 324 28.48 13.21 15.16
CA ALA A 324 28.67 12.97 16.59
C ALA A 324 27.32 12.80 17.33
N GLU A 325 26.34 13.66 17.04
CA GLU A 325 24.95 13.54 17.53
C GLU A 325 24.36 12.16 17.17
N PHE A 326 24.47 11.79 15.89
CA PHE A 326 23.97 10.50 15.40
C PHE A 326 24.73 9.31 16.02
N ASN A 327 26.05 9.37 16.12
CA ASN A 327 26.86 8.33 16.77
C ASN A 327 26.43 8.12 18.23
N ASN A 328 26.13 9.19 18.96
CA ASN A 328 25.68 9.09 20.36
C ASN A 328 24.33 8.39 20.46
N TYR A 329 23.39 8.73 19.56
CA TYR A 329 22.11 8.04 19.47
C TYR A 329 22.30 6.54 19.16
N ILE A 330 23.05 6.19 18.11
CA ILE A 330 23.31 4.79 17.73
C ILE A 330 24.03 4.03 18.84
N SER A 331 24.99 4.66 19.52
CA SER A 331 25.71 4.04 20.65
C SER A 331 24.83 3.82 21.89
N GLY A 332 23.73 4.58 22.00
CA GLY A 332 22.74 4.46 23.07
C GLY A 332 21.65 3.42 22.80
N LEU A 333 21.57 2.86 21.58
CA LEU A 333 20.67 1.75 21.29
C LEU A 333 21.13 0.51 22.08
N SER A 334 20.30 0.03 23.01
CA SER A 334 20.60 -1.14 23.83
C SER A 334 20.66 -2.42 22.98
N GLN A 335 21.36 -3.45 23.48
CA GLN A 335 21.43 -4.76 22.81
C GLN A 335 20.05 -5.43 22.58
N GLY A 336 18.99 -4.97 23.27
CA GLY A 336 17.61 -5.42 23.07
C GLY A 336 17.01 -4.89 21.76
N LYS A 337 17.01 -3.56 21.55
CA LYS A 337 16.51 -2.92 20.32
C LYS A 337 17.33 -3.32 19.08
N ALA A 338 18.64 -3.52 19.21
CA ALA A 338 19.49 -3.93 18.09
C ALA A 338 19.20 -5.34 17.54
N LYS A 339 18.47 -6.19 18.27
CA LYS A 339 18.01 -7.50 17.76
C LYS A 339 16.80 -7.39 16.82
N GLU A 340 16.12 -6.26 16.83
CA GLU A 340 14.91 -5.96 16.05
C GLU A 340 15.25 -5.23 14.74
N LEU A 341 16.42 -5.46 14.13
CA LEU A 341 16.84 -4.80 12.87
C LEU A 341 16.03 -5.20 11.62
N GLY A 342 14.91 -5.92 11.79
CA GLY A 342 13.85 -6.11 10.80
C GLY A 342 12.52 -5.42 11.17
N ASP A 343 12.48 -4.70 12.30
CA ASP A 343 11.34 -3.90 12.73
C ASP A 343 11.32 -2.58 11.96
N ILE A 344 10.22 -2.38 11.24
CA ILE A 344 9.94 -1.16 10.50
C ILE A 344 10.08 0.03 11.45
N ALA A 345 9.49 -0.03 12.65
CA ALA A 345 9.48 1.06 13.63
C ALA A 345 10.90 1.53 14.01
N LEU A 346 11.82 0.59 14.22
CA LEU A 346 13.22 0.92 14.51
C LEU A 346 13.94 1.52 13.28
N TYR A 347 13.69 0.97 12.09
CA TYR A 347 14.22 1.54 10.85
C TYR A 347 13.74 2.99 10.67
N GLU A 348 12.47 3.29 10.97
CA GLU A 348 11.90 4.64 10.97
C GLU A 348 12.57 5.55 11.99
N GLU A 349 12.73 5.06 13.22
CA GLU A 349 13.35 5.81 14.31
C GLU A 349 14.76 6.23 13.92
N VAL A 350 15.56 5.31 13.38
CA VAL A 350 16.93 5.58 12.94
C VAL A 350 16.96 6.54 11.76
N ALA A 351 16.10 6.35 10.75
CA ALA A 351 15.98 7.25 9.61
C ALA A 351 15.73 8.70 10.04
N GLU A 352 14.77 8.92 10.94
CA GLU A 352 14.39 10.25 11.41
C GLU A 352 15.48 10.88 12.29
N LYS A 353 16.07 10.11 13.23
CA LYS A 353 17.17 10.58 14.08
C LYS A 353 18.44 10.86 13.28
N GLY A 354 18.65 10.12 12.20
CA GLY A 354 19.82 10.22 11.35
C GLY A 354 19.67 11.13 10.13
N LYS A 355 18.50 11.70 9.83
CA LYS A 355 18.18 12.40 8.56
C LYS A 355 19.18 13.47 8.09
N LYS A 356 19.95 14.05 9.02
CA LYS A 356 21.03 14.99 8.70
C LYS A 356 22.24 14.31 8.06
N VAL A 357 22.52 13.05 8.41
CA VAL A 357 23.75 12.33 8.04
C VAL A 357 23.55 11.03 7.26
N ILE A 358 22.38 10.39 7.34
CA ILE A 358 22.03 9.21 6.53
C ILE A 358 21.02 9.57 5.43
N SER A 359 21.05 8.82 4.32
CA SER A 359 20.02 8.84 3.27
C SER A 359 19.93 7.48 2.58
N VAL A 360 18.95 7.32 1.70
CA VAL A 360 18.85 6.16 0.80
C VAL A 360 19.83 6.36 -0.35
N GLU A 361 20.98 5.71 -0.29
CA GLU A 361 22.03 5.83 -1.33
C GLU A 361 21.95 4.68 -2.35
N ASN A 362 21.52 3.50 -1.90
CA ASN A 362 21.47 2.28 -2.69
C ASN A 362 20.15 1.53 -2.46
N GLN A 363 19.74 0.78 -3.47
CA GLN A 363 18.73 -0.26 -3.35
C GLN A 363 19.41 -1.62 -3.24
N PHE A 364 19.03 -2.40 -2.24
CA PHE A 364 19.35 -3.80 -2.17
C PHE A 364 18.29 -4.60 -2.93
N VAL A 365 18.71 -5.42 -3.89
CA VAL A 365 17.81 -6.16 -4.79
C VAL A 365 18.11 -7.64 -4.70
N ILE A 366 17.07 -8.44 -4.48
CA ILE A 366 17.10 -9.90 -4.58
C ILE A 366 16.21 -10.30 -5.74
N VAL A 367 16.79 -10.91 -6.77
CA VAL A 367 16.06 -11.41 -7.93
C VAL A 367 16.28 -12.90 -8.07
N GLU A 368 15.19 -13.64 -8.30
CA GLU A 368 15.20 -15.08 -8.52
C GLU A 368 14.78 -15.41 -9.93
N PHE A 369 15.29 -16.52 -10.45
CA PHE A 369 14.95 -17.08 -11.75
C PHE A 369 14.55 -18.56 -11.62
N PRO A 370 13.90 -19.14 -12.65
CA PRO A 370 13.55 -20.56 -12.65
C PRO A 370 14.75 -21.51 -12.51
N ASP A 371 15.86 -21.24 -13.19
CA ASP A 371 17.05 -22.10 -13.26
C ASP A 371 18.35 -21.33 -12.90
N ASP A 372 19.48 -22.04 -12.82
CA ASP A 372 20.77 -21.47 -12.42
C ASP A 372 21.23 -20.33 -13.33
N ILE A 373 21.67 -19.24 -12.72
CA ILE A 373 22.14 -18.04 -13.40
C ILE A 373 23.57 -18.25 -13.92
N LYS A 374 23.77 -17.92 -15.20
CA LYS A 374 25.08 -17.70 -15.83
C LYS A 374 25.36 -16.20 -15.98
N THR A 375 24.40 -15.46 -16.53
CA THR A 375 24.41 -13.99 -16.68
C THR A 375 23.03 -13.41 -16.44
N ILE A 376 22.97 -12.13 -16.07
CA ILE A 376 21.74 -11.37 -15.86
C ILE A 376 21.78 -10.12 -16.73
N ASP A 377 20.77 -9.88 -17.54
CA ASP A 377 20.52 -8.61 -18.19
C ASP A 377 19.63 -7.75 -17.28
N VAL A 378 20.13 -6.56 -16.92
CA VAL A 378 19.37 -5.54 -16.18
C VAL A 378 18.90 -4.48 -17.17
N PHE A 379 17.59 -4.29 -17.28
CA PHE A 379 16.98 -3.34 -18.22
C PHE A 379 16.72 -2.00 -17.52
N VAL A 380 17.23 -0.92 -18.10
CA VAL A 380 17.16 0.44 -17.56
C VAL A 380 16.51 1.36 -18.60
N ALA A 381 15.42 2.01 -18.22
CA ALA A 381 14.79 3.02 -19.05
C ALA A 381 15.72 4.25 -19.19
N THR A 382 15.92 4.71 -20.42
CA THR A 382 16.79 5.86 -20.72
C THR A 382 16.03 7.11 -21.11
N LYS A 383 14.78 6.94 -21.56
CA LYS A 383 13.89 8.04 -21.93
C LYS A 383 12.49 7.76 -21.44
N PHE A 384 11.85 8.82 -20.97
CA PHE A 384 10.47 8.78 -20.50
C PHE A 384 9.62 9.82 -21.23
N LYS A 385 8.37 9.46 -21.51
CA LYS A 385 7.28 10.38 -21.83
C LYS A 385 6.50 10.62 -20.55
N SER A 386 6.45 11.86 -20.10
CA SER A 386 5.60 12.25 -18.96
C SER A 386 4.21 12.60 -19.45
N LEU A 387 3.20 11.87 -19.00
CA LEU A 387 1.80 12.23 -19.15
C LEU A 387 1.35 12.97 -17.89
N GLN A 388 0.56 14.03 -18.07
CA GLN A 388 0.07 14.86 -16.97
C GLN A 388 -1.39 15.21 -17.19
N ASN A 389 -2.18 15.22 -16.11
CA ASN A 389 -3.57 15.61 -16.14
C ASN A 389 -3.96 16.35 -14.85
N SER A 390 -4.55 17.53 -14.98
CA SER A 390 -5.08 18.29 -13.83
C SER A 390 -6.58 18.10 -13.71
N ARG A 391 -7.04 17.73 -12.50
CA ARG A 391 -8.45 17.46 -12.19
C ARG A 391 -8.84 17.97 -10.82
N MET A 392 -10.11 18.34 -10.71
CA MET A 392 -10.80 18.41 -9.43
C MET A 392 -11.29 17.01 -9.07
N VAL A 393 -10.48 16.28 -8.31
CA VAL A 393 -10.81 14.94 -7.84
C VAL A 393 -11.84 15.07 -6.73
N LYS A 394 -12.96 14.37 -6.84
CA LYS A 394 -14.06 14.45 -5.88
C LYS A 394 -13.95 13.36 -4.83
N PHE A 395 -14.44 13.68 -3.64
CA PHE A 395 -14.59 12.70 -2.59
C PHE A 395 -15.55 11.59 -3.04
N ASN A 396 -15.16 10.34 -2.85
CA ASN A 396 -16.03 9.17 -2.98
C ASN A 396 -15.55 8.10 -2.00
N ASN A 397 -16.44 7.64 -1.12
CA ASN A 397 -16.15 6.54 -0.21
C ASN A 397 -16.81 5.28 -0.76
N HIS A 398 -16.01 4.38 -1.32
CA HIS A 398 -16.49 3.09 -1.81
C HIS A 398 -15.93 1.91 -0.99
N TYR A 399 -14.86 2.10 -0.20
CA TYR A 399 -14.28 1.05 0.66
C TYR A 399 -14.99 0.87 2.00
N LEU A 400 -15.67 1.88 2.52
CA LEU A 400 -16.67 1.61 3.55
C LEU A 400 -17.89 1.04 2.84
N ALA A 401 -18.27 -0.20 3.19
CA ALA A 401 -19.60 -0.70 2.93
C ALA A 401 -20.57 0.45 3.26
N LYS A 402 -21.18 1.01 2.22
CA LYS A 402 -21.82 2.34 2.18
C LYS A 402 -22.97 2.54 3.15
N LYS A 403 -23.22 1.60 4.05
CA LYS A 403 -24.57 1.35 4.45
C LYS A 403 -25.09 2.49 5.35
N TYR A 404 -24.33 3.10 6.28
CA TYR A 404 -24.95 4.08 7.24
C TYR A 404 -24.09 5.22 7.80
N PHE A 405 -23.04 5.65 7.10
CA PHE A 405 -22.45 6.96 7.36
C PHE A 405 -23.24 8.02 6.58
N ASP A 406 -24.06 8.85 7.25
CA ASP A 406 -24.73 10.00 6.60
C ASP A 406 -23.66 10.99 6.13
N VAL A 407 -23.29 10.87 4.87
CA VAL A 407 -22.32 11.73 4.19
C VAL A 407 -22.81 13.18 4.06
N ASN A 408 -24.11 13.45 4.20
CA ASN A 408 -24.66 14.80 4.09
C ASN A 408 -24.57 15.56 5.42
N ASN A 409 -24.62 14.85 6.54
CA ASN A 409 -24.51 15.43 7.88
C ASN A 409 -23.59 14.61 8.81
N PRO A 410 -22.32 14.43 8.45
CA PRO A 410 -21.42 13.64 9.27
C PRO A 410 -21.02 14.41 10.54
N ASN A 411 -20.79 13.66 11.62
CA ASN A 411 -19.86 14.11 12.65
C ASN A 411 -18.57 13.34 12.44
N ILE A 412 -17.41 14.00 12.43
CA ILE A 412 -16.12 13.40 12.09
C ILE A 412 -15.11 13.59 13.20
N ILE A 413 -14.19 12.65 13.32
CA ILE A 413 -13.00 12.81 14.15
C ILE A 413 -12.15 13.95 13.58
N TYR A 414 -11.64 14.81 14.46
CA TYR A 414 -10.54 15.73 14.16
C TYR A 414 -9.44 15.57 15.22
N ASN A 415 -8.22 15.96 14.86
CA ASN A 415 -7.09 15.95 15.76
C ASN A 415 -6.47 17.34 15.95
N THR A 416 -5.74 17.50 17.04
CA THR A 416 -4.84 18.62 17.30
C THR A 416 -3.51 18.09 17.79
N TYR A 417 -2.41 18.67 17.33
CA TYR A 417 -1.07 18.35 17.84
C TYR A 417 -0.54 19.48 18.71
N GLU A 418 -0.09 19.14 19.91
CA GLU A 418 0.66 20.06 20.77
C GLU A 418 2.02 19.45 21.15
N LYS A 419 3.08 20.23 20.97
CA LYS A 419 4.46 19.79 21.24
C LYS A 419 4.60 19.40 22.71
N GLY A 420 4.91 18.12 22.97
CA GLY A 420 5.04 17.57 24.32
C GLY A 420 3.80 16.83 24.83
N ASN A 421 2.61 17.14 24.30
CA ASN A 421 1.34 16.50 24.68
C ASN A 421 0.83 15.48 23.63
N GLY A 422 1.40 15.49 22.43
CA GLY A 422 1.06 14.53 21.37
C GLY A 422 -0.21 14.91 20.59
N LEU A 423 -0.75 13.93 19.86
CA LEU A 423 -2.03 14.06 19.15
C LEU A 423 -3.18 13.88 20.14
N LYS A 424 -4.17 14.78 20.08
CA LYS A 424 -5.45 14.63 20.77
C LYS A 424 -6.58 14.59 19.77
N PHE A 425 -7.57 13.76 20.06
CA PHE A 425 -8.74 13.56 19.21
C PHE A 425 -10.00 14.16 19.83
N GLY A 426 -10.86 14.69 18.96
CA GLY A 426 -12.19 15.22 19.27
C GLY A 426 -13.15 14.99 18.11
N VAL A 427 -14.36 15.52 18.21
CA VAL A 427 -15.42 15.33 17.21
C VAL A 427 -15.94 16.69 16.73
N SER A 428 -16.09 16.86 15.43
CA SER A 428 -16.66 18.04 14.79
C SER A 428 -17.87 17.68 13.92
N ASN A 429 -18.75 18.64 13.67
CA ASN A 429 -19.86 18.45 12.73
C ASN A 429 -19.40 18.66 11.27
N LYS A 430 -20.31 18.50 10.32
CA LYS A 430 -20.06 18.73 8.89
C LYS A 430 -19.53 20.12 8.55
N ASP A 431 -19.80 21.14 9.37
CA ASP A 431 -19.41 22.53 9.16
C ASP A 431 -18.04 22.86 9.79
N GLY A 432 -17.51 21.91 10.57
CA GLY A 432 -16.26 22.02 11.32
C GLY A 432 -16.41 22.63 12.71
N ASP A 433 -17.64 22.75 13.23
CA ASP A 433 -17.86 23.16 14.60
C ASP A 433 -17.48 22.01 15.55
N LYS A 434 -16.70 22.33 16.57
CA LYS A 434 -16.27 21.37 17.59
C LYS A 434 -17.48 20.97 18.46
N ILE A 435 -17.87 19.71 18.36
CA ILE A 435 -18.86 19.09 19.23
C ILE A 435 -18.17 18.60 20.50
N ILE A 436 -17.07 17.86 20.33
CA ILE A 436 -16.20 17.36 21.40
C ILE A 436 -14.82 17.99 21.24
N THR A 437 -14.36 18.69 22.27
CA THR A 437 -13.00 19.26 22.28
C THR A 437 -11.96 18.16 22.25
N ALA A 438 -10.92 18.34 21.44
CA ALA A 438 -9.82 17.39 21.32
C ALA A 438 -9.10 17.21 22.66
N ARG A 439 -9.20 16.00 23.23
CA ARG A 439 -8.59 15.67 24.53
C ARG A 439 -8.29 14.18 24.72
N PHE A 440 -8.74 13.32 23.81
CA PHE A 440 -8.57 11.87 23.91
C PHE A 440 -7.27 11.45 23.22
N GLU A 441 -6.55 10.49 23.80
CA GLU A 441 -5.32 9.93 23.20
C GLU A 441 -5.62 9.02 22.01
N GLU A 442 -6.75 8.30 22.09
CA GLU A 442 -7.17 7.35 21.08
C GLU A 442 -8.67 7.46 20.84
N MET A 443 -9.04 7.51 19.56
CA MET A 443 -10.44 7.55 19.14
C MET A 443 -10.57 6.86 17.79
N LYS A 444 -11.53 5.94 17.68
CA LYS A 444 -11.91 5.29 16.42
C LYS A 444 -13.37 5.60 16.12
N GLN A 445 -13.65 5.94 14.87
CA GLN A 445 -15.00 6.23 14.42
C GLN A 445 -15.66 4.95 13.88
N LEU A 446 -16.83 4.61 14.43
CA LEU A 446 -17.64 3.49 13.95
C LEU A 446 -18.86 3.96 13.14
N GLY A 447 -19.34 5.17 13.41
CA GLY A 447 -20.44 5.80 12.68
C GLY A 447 -20.52 7.30 12.97
N ASN A 448 -21.58 7.96 12.54
CA ASN A 448 -21.76 9.40 12.79
C ASN A 448 -21.91 9.76 14.26
N GLU A 449 -22.41 8.85 15.07
CA GLU A 449 -22.67 9.08 16.49
C GLU A 449 -22.01 8.05 17.39
N TYR A 450 -21.17 7.16 16.86
CA TYR A 450 -20.59 6.04 17.60
C TYR A 450 -19.08 6.00 17.44
N PHE A 451 -18.39 5.95 18.58
CA PHE A 451 -16.93 6.05 18.67
C PHE A 451 -16.41 5.04 19.68
N VAL A 452 -15.25 4.45 19.42
CA VAL A 452 -14.47 3.75 20.44
C VAL A 452 -13.45 4.73 20.99
N VAL A 453 -13.46 4.92 22.30
CA VAL A 453 -12.51 5.77 23.03
C VAL A 453 -11.91 4.93 24.14
N ASP A 454 -10.58 4.87 24.18
CA ASP A 454 -9.81 4.08 25.14
C ASP A 454 -10.33 2.62 25.25
N GLY A 455 -10.59 2.00 24.09
CA GLY A 455 -11.09 0.63 23.97
C GLY A 455 -12.57 0.41 24.33
N LYS A 456 -13.34 1.47 24.61
CA LYS A 456 -14.76 1.36 25.00
C LYS A 456 -15.69 2.06 24.02
N LEU A 457 -16.83 1.43 23.73
CA LEU A 457 -17.88 2.02 22.89
C LEU A 457 -18.56 3.21 23.59
N HIS A 458 -18.73 4.29 22.83
CA HIS A 458 -19.41 5.50 23.24
C HIS A 458 -20.40 5.97 22.18
N TRP A 459 -21.51 6.54 22.63
CA TRP A 459 -22.44 7.30 21.81
C TRP A 459 -22.20 8.81 21.98
N LEU A 460 -22.34 9.56 20.89
CA LEU A 460 -22.24 11.01 20.86
C LEU A 460 -23.60 11.66 21.09
N ASP A 461 -23.79 12.23 22.27
CA ASP A 461 -24.88 13.18 22.51
C ASP A 461 -24.49 14.54 21.92
N VAL A 462 -24.91 14.77 20.67
CA VAL A 462 -24.60 15.99 19.93
C VAL A 462 -25.15 17.24 20.64
N LYS A 463 -26.37 17.16 21.19
CA LYS A 463 -27.01 18.29 21.89
C LYS A 463 -26.31 18.59 23.21
N GLY A 464 -25.97 17.55 23.97
CA GLY A 464 -25.24 17.66 25.23
C GLY A 464 -23.73 17.85 25.08
N LYS A 465 -23.20 17.80 23.86
CA LYS A 465 -21.76 17.88 23.54
C LYS A 465 -20.90 16.95 24.40
N LYS A 466 -21.33 15.69 24.54
CA LYS A 466 -20.65 14.70 25.36
C LYS A 466 -20.67 13.32 24.73
N LEU A 467 -19.67 12.52 25.05
CA LEU A 467 -19.63 11.09 24.77
C LEU A 467 -20.19 10.34 25.98
N ILE A 468 -21.12 9.42 25.74
CA ILE A 468 -21.75 8.59 26.75
C ILE A 468 -21.29 7.15 26.54
N ALA A 469 -20.61 6.58 27.53
CA ALA A 469 -20.15 5.20 27.46
C ALA A 469 -21.34 4.22 27.38
N LEU A 470 -21.19 3.18 26.56
CA LEU A 470 -22.16 2.09 26.39
C LEU A 470 -21.54 0.75 26.81
N PRO A 471 -21.20 0.56 28.10
CA PRO A 471 -20.47 -0.63 28.56
C PRO A 471 -21.24 -1.94 28.41
N GLN A 472 -22.55 -1.88 28.16
CA GLN A 472 -23.39 -3.05 27.94
C GLN A 472 -23.23 -3.69 26.55
N PHE A 473 -22.54 -3.01 25.63
CA PHE A 473 -22.30 -3.46 24.26
C PHE A 473 -20.79 -3.49 24.01
N GLU A 474 -20.36 -4.47 23.22
CA GLU A 474 -18.97 -4.60 22.80
C GLU A 474 -18.68 -3.65 21.63
N ASN A 475 -19.59 -3.62 20.65
CA ASN A 475 -19.38 -2.89 19.41
C ASN A 475 -20.70 -2.34 18.83
N TYR A 476 -20.58 -1.42 17.88
CA TYR A 476 -21.67 -0.89 17.05
C TYR A 476 -21.44 -1.31 15.60
N ASN A 477 -22.50 -1.83 14.97
CA ASN A 477 -22.43 -2.31 13.59
C ASN A 477 -23.07 -1.31 12.62
N GLU A 478 -24.33 -0.94 12.88
CA GLU A 478 -25.08 -0.07 11.98
C GLU A 478 -26.31 0.58 12.64
N THR A 479 -26.89 1.58 11.97
CA THR A 479 -28.18 2.17 12.33
C THR A 479 -29.20 1.85 11.24
N LEU A 480 -30.16 0.97 11.55
CA LEU A 480 -31.18 0.53 10.59
C LEU A 480 -32.18 1.66 10.27
N LYS A 481 -32.56 2.43 11.30
CA LYS A 481 -33.31 3.68 11.15
C LYS A 481 -33.10 4.54 12.40
N PRO A 482 -33.45 5.85 12.41
CA PRO A 482 -33.17 6.71 13.55
C PRO A 482 -33.59 6.11 14.90
N GLY A 483 -32.61 5.92 15.78
CA GLY A 483 -32.78 5.33 17.10
C GLY A 483 -32.88 3.80 17.16
N TYR A 484 -32.76 3.07 16.05
CA TYR A 484 -32.73 1.61 16.01
C TYR A 484 -31.36 1.16 15.50
N ASP A 485 -30.49 0.85 16.46
CA ASP A 485 -29.08 0.58 16.22
C ASP A 485 -28.79 -0.90 16.42
N VAL A 486 -27.94 -1.47 15.57
CA VAL A 486 -27.40 -2.82 15.72
C VAL A 486 -26.14 -2.72 16.57
N PHE A 487 -26.18 -3.40 17.71
CA PHE A 487 -25.03 -3.56 18.59
C PHE A 487 -24.60 -5.02 18.64
N GLU A 488 -23.34 -5.23 18.98
CA GLU A 488 -22.81 -6.54 19.34
C GLU A 488 -22.68 -6.65 20.85
N LYS A 489 -22.90 -7.87 21.33
CA LYS A 489 -22.73 -8.25 22.72
C LYS A 489 -22.08 -9.62 22.80
N SER A 490 -21.07 -9.74 23.67
CA SER A 490 -20.37 -11.01 23.92
C SER A 490 -21.14 -11.90 24.89
N PHE A 491 -21.12 -13.19 24.62
CA PHE A 491 -21.68 -14.29 25.41
C PHE A 491 -20.61 -15.38 25.57
N GLY A 492 -19.65 -15.16 26.47
CA GLY A 492 -18.45 -16.00 26.54
C GLY A 492 -17.49 -15.66 25.40
N ASP A 493 -17.10 -16.67 24.61
CA ASP A 493 -16.18 -16.53 23.48
C ASP A 493 -16.88 -16.17 22.15
N GLU A 494 -18.22 -16.12 22.15
CA GLU A 494 -19.03 -15.76 20.98
C GLU A 494 -19.60 -14.34 21.12
N SER A 495 -19.74 -13.63 20.01
CA SER A 495 -20.50 -12.38 19.94
C SER A 495 -21.75 -12.56 19.09
N ALA A 496 -22.82 -11.85 19.48
CA ALA A 496 -24.04 -11.81 18.71
C ALA A 496 -24.53 -10.37 18.56
N ALA A 497 -25.17 -10.09 17.44
CA ALA A 497 -25.76 -8.83 17.06
C ALA A 497 -27.27 -8.82 17.35
N GLY A 498 -27.77 -7.67 17.78
CA GLY A 498 -29.19 -7.42 18.03
C GLY A 498 -29.57 -5.97 17.77
N VAL A 499 -30.85 -5.69 17.56
CA VAL A 499 -31.36 -4.34 17.31
C VAL A 499 -31.88 -3.73 18.60
N VAL A 500 -31.40 -2.54 18.94
CA VAL A 500 -31.74 -1.83 20.17
C VAL A 500 -32.34 -0.47 19.85
N LEU A 501 -33.56 -0.24 20.34
CA LEU A 501 -34.21 1.06 20.32
C LEU A 501 -33.63 1.96 21.41
N ASN A 502 -33.17 3.12 20.97
CA ASN A 502 -32.64 4.19 21.78
C ASN A 502 -31.55 3.74 22.76
N ARG A 503 -30.73 2.76 22.35
CA ARG A 503 -29.61 2.19 23.12
C ARG A 503 -30.00 1.50 24.44
N SER A 504 -31.30 1.30 24.69
CA SER A 504 -31.80 0.74 25.95
C SER A 504 -32.78 -0.41 25.81
N LYS A 505 -33.67 -0.38 24.82
CA LYS A 505 -34.71 -1.41 24.63
C LYS A 505 -34.35 -2.35 23.49
N VAL A 506 -34.08 -3.61 23.78
CA VAL A 506 -33.88 -4.64 22.76
C VAL A 506 -35.18 -4.83 21.96
N VAL A 507 -35.10 -4.70 20.64
CA VAL A 507 -36.19 -4.87 19.67
C VAL A 507 -36.06 -6.20 18.94
N ILE A 508 -34.83 -6.51 18.49
CA ILE A 508 -34.46 -7.83 17.96
C ILE A 508 -33.37 -8.39 18.89
N PRO A 509 -33.51 -9.62 19.41
CA PRO A 509 -32.57 -10.20 20.37
C PRO A 509 -31.16 -10.37 19.78
N PHE A 510 -30.17 -10.48 20.66
CA PHE A 510 -28.77 -10.72 20.31
C PHE A 510 -28.56 -12.20 19.96
N GLU A 511 -28.93 -12.59 18.75
CA GLU A 511 -28.89 -13.98 18.25
C GLU A 511 -28.34 -14.10 16.82
N TYR A 512 -27.89 -12.98 16.25
CA TYR A 512 -27.52 -12.88 14.83
C TYR A 512 -26.03 -12.60 14.69
N HIS A 513 -25.46 -12.91 13.54
CA HIS A 513 -24.08 -12.52 13.22
C HIS A 513 -24.05 -11.08 12.69
N TYR A 514 -24.96 -10.74 11.78
CA TYR A 514 -25.07 -9.41 11.18
C TYR A 514 -26.45 -9.20 10.57
N PHE A 515 -26.70 -7.96 10.12
CA PHE A 515 -27.93 -7.58 9.46
C PHE A 515 -27.62 -6.97 8.09
N ASP A 516 -28.58 -7.07 7.17
CA ASP A 516 -28.59 -6.32 5.93
C ASP A 516 -29.92 -5.62 5.76
N LYS A 517 -29.90 -4.29 5.60
CA LYS A 517 -31.11 -3.52 5.30
C LYS A 517 -31.22 -3.21 3.82
N TYR A 518 -32.42 -3.39 3.31
CA TYR A 518 -32.85 -2.98 1.98
C TYR A 518 -34.02 -1.98 2.09
N ASP A 519 -34.46 -1.44 0.96
CA ASP A 519 -35.52 -0.40 0.91
C ASP A 519 -36.85 -0.83 1.53
N THR A 520 -37.10 -2.14 1.63
CA THR A 520 -38.41 -2.71 2.00
C THR A 520 -38.33 -3.71 3.15
N PHE A 521 -37.17 -4.27 3.46
CA PHE A 521 -36.98 -5.30 4.49
C PHE A 521 -35.55 -5.31 5.04
N ILE A 522 -35.36 -6.08 6.11
CA ILE A 522 -34.08 -6.35 6.75
C ILE A 522 -33.88 -7.87 6.78
N ILE A 523 -32.69 -8.34 6.43
CA ILE A 523 -32.24 -9.72 6.61
C ILE A 523 -31.42 -9.76 7.90
N ALA A 524 -31.73 -10.70 8.79
CA ALA A 524 -30.97 -10.98 9.99
C ALA A 524 -30.32 -12.36 9.83
N HIS A 525 -28.99 -12.39 9.72
CA HIS A 525 -28.22 -13.59 9.38
C HIS A 525 -27.85 -14.38 10.62
N LYS A 526 -28.06 -15.70 10.59
CA LYS A 526 -27.67 -16.63 11.67
C LYS A 526 -26.53 -17.54 11.19
N ASN A 527 -25.56 -17.83 12.07
CA ASN A 527 -24.37 -18.63 11.72
C ASN A 527 -24.70 -20.06 11.25
N SER A 528 -25.67 -20.72 11.89
CA SER A 528 -26.01 -22.13 11.67
C SER A 528 -27.46 -22.36 11.23
N ASP A 529 -28.30 -21.33 11.29
CA ASP A 529 -29.75 -21.41 11.14
C ASP A 529 -30.26 -20.66 9.90
N LYS A 530 -31.58 -20.60 9.76
CA LYS A 530 -32.27 -19.89 8.68
C LYS A 530 -32.21 -18.39 8.93
N ASP A 531 -31.95 -17.63 7.87
CA ASP A 531 -32.08 -16.17 7.91
C ASP A 531 -33.50 -15.79 8.32
N GLU A 532 -33.61 -14.73 9.12
CA GLU A 532 -34.90 -14.16 9.49
C GLU A 532 -35.10 -12.84 8.75
N ILE A 533 -36.28 -12.68 8.15
CA ILE A 533 -36.62 -11.49 7.39
C ILE A 533 -37.58 -10.65 8.21
N TYR A 534 -37.31 -9.35 8.30
CA TYR A 534 -38.14 -8.38 9.00
C TYR A 534 -38.58 -7.26 8.05
N ASP A 535 -39.76 -6.69 8.27
CA ASP A 535 -40.10 -5.40 7.67
C ASP A 535 -39.29 -4.27 8.33
N LEU A 536 -39.38 -3.06 7.79
CA LEU A 536 -38.68 -1.89 8.36
C LEU A 536 -39.22 -1.43 9.73
N ASN A 537 -40.31 -2.04 10.22
CA ASN A 537 -40.84 -1.88 11.57
C ASN A 537 -40.45 -3.03 12.50
N PHE A 538 -39.53 -3.89 12.07
CA PHE A 538 -39.01 -5.05 12.80
C PHE A 538 -40.08 -6.11 13.09
N LYS A 539 -41.15 -6.15 12.31
CA LYS A 539 -42.10 -7.26 12.31
C LYS A 539 -41.54 -8.38 11.43
N LYS A 540 -41.44 -9.59 11.98
CA LYS A 540 -40.99 -10.77 11.25
C LYS A 540 -41.92 -11.06 10.06
N LEU A 541 -41.35 -11.19 8.87
CA LEU A 541 -42.03 -11.51 7.62
C LEU A 541 -42.05 -13.04 7.40
N PRO A 542 -43.04 -13.56 6.67
CA PRO A 542 -43.05 -14.98 6.29
C PRO A 542 -41.88 -15.29 5.36
N ASN A 543 -41.19 -16.42 5.62
CA ASN A 543 -39.95 -16.77 4.93
C ASN A 543 -40.17 -17.57 3.63
N ASN A 544 -41.40 -17.95 3.25
CA ASN A 544 -41.75 -18.59 1.96
C ASN A 544 -40.75 -19.65 1.44
N GLU A 545 -40.35 -20.61 2.29
CA GLU A 545 -39.33 -21.65 2.05
C GLU A 545 -37.87 -21.18 1.93
N ILE A 546 -37.63 -19.88 1.92
CA ILE A 546 -36.30 -19.28 1.95
C ILE A 546 -35.62 -19.67 3.28
N LYS A 547 -34.41 -20.18 3.17
CA LYS A 547 -33.49 -20.48 4.25
C LYS A 547 -32.38 -19.43 4.31
N ARG A 548 -31.87 -19.01 3.15
CA ARG A 548 -30.85 -17.97 3.00
C ARG A 548 -31.20 -17.01 1.89
N LEU A 549 -30.84 -15.74 2.04
CA LEU A 549 -31.09 -14.71 1.03
C LEU A 549 -29.85 -13.84 0.84
N GLN A 550 -29.36 -13.74 -0.40
CA GLN A 550 -28.16 -12.97 -0.74
C GLN A 550 -28.46 -12.05 -1.92
N THR A 551 -27.87 -10.86 -1.99
CA THR A 551 -28.02 -10.03 -3.19
C THR A 551 -27.12 -10.53 -4.31
N ILE A 552 -27.55 -10.34 -5.54
CA ILE A 552 -26.75 -10.72 -6.72
C ILE A 552 -25.63 -9.70 -7.02
N ASN A 553 -25.70 -8.49 -6.45
CA ASN A 553 -24.88 -7.35 -6.87
C ASN A 553 -23.85 -6.88 -5.85
N GLU A 554 -23.57 -7.67 -4.81
CA GLU A 554 -22.74 -7.20 -3.67
C GLU A 554 -21.32 -6.77 -4.06
N HIS A 555 -20.78 -7.22 -5.21
CA HIS A 555 -19.38 -6.97 -5.59
C HIS A 555 -19.13 -6.60 -7.07
N ILE A 556 -20.13 -6.07 -7.79
CA ILE A 556 -19.93 -5.77 -9.23
C ILE A 556 -19.27 -4.40 -9.42
N ALA A 557 -17.97 -4.40 -9.75
CA ALA A 557 -17.25 -3.24 -10.27
C ALA A 557 -17.60 -3.01 -11.76
N SER A 558 -18.85 -2.65 -12.06
CA SER A 558 -19.27 -2.32 -13.43
C SER A 558 -20.12 -1.04 -13.47
N ASP A 559 -20.07 -0.33 -14.59
CA ASP A 559 -20.98 0.78 -14.90
C ASP A 559 -22.43 0.30 -15.14
N ILE A 560 -22.66 -1.02 -15.17
CA ILE A 560 -23.95 -1.64 -15.39
C ILE A 560 -24.75 -1.64 -14.09
N LYS A 561 -25.81 -0.82 -14.05
CA LYS A 561 -26.82 -0.88 -12.99
C LYS A 561 -27.75 -2.06 -13.20
N TYR A 562 -27.51 -3.15 -12.47
CA TYR A 562 -28.45 -4.26 -12.37
C TYR A 562 -29.65 -3.87 -11.49
N PRO A 563 -30.84 -4.45 -11.74
CA PRO A 563 -31.94 -4.36 -10.79
C PRO A 563 -31.52 -5.01 -9.46
N LEU A 564 -32.07 -4.49 -8.36
CA LEU A 564 -31.90 -5.09 -7.04
C LEU A 564 -32.68 -6.41 -6.99
N LEU A 565 -31.96 -7.52 -7.15
CA LEU A 565 -32.45 -8.89 -7.09
C LEU A 565 -31.64 -9.71 -6.10
N PHE A 566 -32.25 -10.81 -5.68
CA PHE A 566 -31.72 -11.70 -4.66
C PHE A 566 -31.73 -13.15 -5.13
N VAL A 567 -30.74 -13.91 -4.67
CA VAL A 567 -30.76 -15.38 -4.70
C VAL A 567 -31.30 -15.86 -3.37
N ALA A 568 -32.49 -16.47 -3.42
CA ALA A 568 -33.04 -17.20 -2.29
C ALA A 568 -32.59 -18.67 -2.38
N GLU A 569 -32.14 -19.25 -1.28
CA GLU A 569 -31.86 -20.69 -1.15
C GLU A 569 -32.88 -21.32 -0.20
N ASN A 570 -33.42 -22.49 -0.54
CA ASN A 570 -34.37 -23.21 0.33
C ASN A 570 -33.68 -24.31 1.19
N ASN A 571 -34.48 -25.05 1.96
CA ASN A 571 -33.97 -26.13 2.82
C ASN A 571 -33.32 -27.30 2.07
N LYS A 572 -33.52 -27.41 0.75
CA LYS A 572 -32.90 -28.43 -0.13
C LYS A 572 -31.65 -27.89 -0.85
N SER A 573 -31.13 -26.74 -0.44
CA SER A 573 -30.03 -26.03 -1.09
C SER A 573 -30.29 -25.68 -2.57
N LYS A 574 -31.56 -25.61 -2.97
CA LYS A 574 -31.95 -25.15 -4.30
C LYS A 574 -32.20 -23.66 -4.26
N LYS A 575 -31.84 -22.99 -5.35
CA LYS A 575 -31.85 -21.54 -5.49
C LYS A 575 -32.97 -21.07 -6.40
N ALA A 576 -33.43 -19.86 -6.13
CA ALA A 576 -34.45 -19.13 -6.89
C ALA A 576 -34.08 -17.63 -6.95
N LEU A 577 -34.40 -17.00 -8.08
CA LEU A 577 -34.34 -15.56 -8.25
C LEU A 577 -35.54 -14.91 -7.57
N THR A 578 -35.30 -13.83 -6.82
CA THR A 578 -36.30 -13.13 -6.02
C THR A 578 -36.17 -11.62 -6.23
N ASP A 579 -37.30 -10.91 -6.29
CA ASP A 579 -37.30 -9.45 -6.42
C ASP A 579 -37.15 -8.72 -5.07
N LYS A 580 -37.04 -7.38 -5.13
CA LYS A 580 -36.97 -6.50 -3.95
C LYS A 580 -38.20 -6.50 -3.03
N ASN A 581 -39.29 -7.16 -3.42
CA ASN A 581 -40.48 -7.34 -2.61
C ASN A 581 -40.60 -8.77 -2.08
N LEU A 582 -39.52 -9.56 -2.19
CA LEU A 582 -39.48 -10.98 -1.80
C LEU A 582 -40.41 -11.87 -2.63
N LYS A 583 -40.80 -11.42 -3.83
CA LYS A 583 -41.54 -12.26 -4.77
C LYS A 583 -40.58 -13.20 -5.46
N ILE A 584 -40.79 -14.50 -5.27
CA ILE A 584 -40.09 -15.56 -6.00
C ILE A 584 -40.41 -15.44 -7.49
N LEU A 585 -39.40 -15.11 -8.30
CA LEU A 585 -39.52 -14.93 -9.76
C LEU A 585 -39.31 -16.25 -10.51
N THR A 586 -38.58 -17.20 -9.91
CA THR A 586 -38.31 -18.52 -10.49
C THR A 586 -38.52 -19.63 -9.46
N PRO A 587 -38.88 -20.86 -9.84
CA PRO A 587 -38.95 -21.97 -8.89
C PRO A 587 -37.58 -22.29 -8.26
N PHE A 588 -37.57 -22.82 -7.04
CA PHE A 588 -36.37 -23.34 -6.38
C PHE A 588 -35.86 -24.62 -7.06
N LYS A 589 -35.09 -24.48 -8.13
CA LYS A 589 -34.55 -25.62 -8.88
C LYS A 589 -33.09 -25.50 -9.30
N TYR A 590 -32.52 -24.31 -9.19
CA TYR A 590 -31.14 -24.06 -9.60
C TYR A 590 -30.18 -24.45 -8.50
N ASP A 591 -28.96 -24.83 -8.88
CA ASP A 591 -27.87 -25.10 -7.94
C ASP A 591 -27.02 -23.84 -7.70
N PHE A 592 -26.93 -22.96 -8.69
CA PHE A 592 -26.34 -21.61 -8.63
C PHE A 592 -27.09 -20.64 -9.58
N ILE A 593 -27.01 -19.35 -9.27
CA ILE A 593 -27.49 -18.23 -10.09
C ILE A 593 -26.50 -17.10 -9.90
N ASP A 594 -25.80 -16.73 -10.96
CA ASP A 594 -24.73 -15.73 -10.94
C ASP A 594 -25.02 -14.59 -11.94
N PRO A 595 -24.59 -13.35 -11.64
CA PRO A 595 -24.74 -12.24 -12.57
C PRO A 595 -23.90 -12.49 -13.83
N PHE A 596 -24.46 -12.16 -15.01
CA PHE A 596 -23.66 -12.18 -16.23
C PHE A 596 -22.92 -10.84 -16.37
N PHE A 597 -21.71 -10.74 -15.82
CA PHE A 597 -21.00 -9.48 -15.57
C PHE A 597 -20.96 -8.46 -16.73
N LYS A 598 -20.82 -8.92 -17.98
CA LYS A 598 -20.75 -8.06 -19.17
C LYS A 598 -22.10 -7.81 -19.85
N VAL A 599 -23.18 -8.44 -19.38
CA VAL A 599 -24.52 -8.38 -20.00
C VAL A 599 -25.57 -7.99 -18.97
N LYS A 600 -26.06 -6.76 -19.09
CA LYS A 600 -27.13 -6.24 -18.26
C LYS A 600 -28.40 -7.10 -18.32
N ASP A 601 -29.03 -7.31 -17.17
CA ASP A 601 -30.35 -7.94 -17.00
C ASP A 601 -30.42 -9.45 -17.32
N TYR A 602 -29.27 -10.12 -17.49
CA TYR A 602 -29.16 -11.57 -17.65
C TYR A 602 -28.32 -12.19 -16.54
N TYR A 603 -28.65 -13.43 -16.20
CA TYR A 603 -27.99 -14.22 -15.16
C TYR A 603 -27.71 -15.62 -15.70
N ILE A 604 -26.52 -16.13 -15.40
CA ILE A 604 -26.15 -17.50 -15.70
C ILE A 604 -26.65 -18.36 -14.55
N ALA A 605 -27.37 -19.42 -14.86
CA ALA A 605 -27.84 -20.36 -13.87
C ALA A 605 -27.48 -21.78 -14.29
N GLY A 606 -27.34 -22.66 -13.29
CA GLY A 606 -27.05 -24.07 -13.50
C GLY A 606 -28.05 -24.98 -12.81
N ILE A 607 -28.37 -26.09 -13.45
CA ILE A 607 -29.09 -27.22 -12.87
C ILE A 607 -28.20 -28.46 -12.90
N ARG A 608 -28.22 -29.26 -11.84
CA ARG A 608 -27.49 -30.53 -11.83
C ARG A 608 -28.06 -31.53 -12.82
N THR A 609 -27.19 -32.29 -13.48
CA THR A 609 -27.60 -33.46 -14.25
C THR A 609 -28.22 -34.53 -13.35
N ALA A 610 -29.05 -35.41 -13.92
CA ALA A 610 -29.78 -36.43 -13.15
C ALA A 610 -28.87 -37.40 -12.40
N ASP A 611 -27.66 -37.65 -12.90
CA ASP A 611 -26.61 -38.46 -12.27
C ASP A 611 -25.77 -37.67 -11.24
N GLY A 612 -25.98 -36.35 -11.14
CA GLY A 612 -25.23 -35.47 -10.26
C GLY A 612 -23.78 -35.20 -10.66
N SER A 613 -23.34 -35.63 -11.85
CA SER A 613 -21.93 -35.55 -12.26
C SER A 613 -21.51 -34.17 -12.77
N ASN A 614 -22.45 -33.39 -13.33
CA ASN A 614 -22.18 -32.11 -13.97
C ASN A 614 -23.35 -31.12 -13.80
N TYR A 615 -23.17 -29.92 -14.35
CA TYR A 615 -24.20 -28.89 -14.47
C TYR A 615 -24.59 -28.69 -15.94
N LEU A 616 -25.86 -28.39 -16.16
CA LEU A 616 -26.36 -27.82 -17.40
C LEU A 616 -26.63 -26.35 -17.19
N TYR A 617 -26.05 -25.52 -18.04
CA TYR A 617 -26.05 -24.07 -17.97
C TYR A 617 -27.11 -23.49 -18.90
N GLY A 618 -27.78 -22.45 -18.44
CA GLY A 618 -28.77 -21.67 -19.18
C GLY A 618 -28.75 -20.21 -18.74
N LEU A 619 -29.57 -19.39 -19.40
CA LEU A 619 -29.73 -17.97 -19.04
C LEU A 619 -31.15 -17.69 -18.56
N ILE A 620 -31.24 -16.95 -17.47
CA ILE A 620 -32.47 -16.34 -16.98
C ILE A 620 -32.36 -14.82 -17.11
N ASN A 621 -33.46 -14.13 -17.39
CA ASN A 621 -33.49 -12.67 -17.39
C ASN A 621 -33.92 -12.11 -16.02
N GLN A 622 -33.86 -10.78 -15.87
CA GLN A 622 -34.28 -10.05 -14.66
C GLN A 622 -35.72 -10.30 -14.19
N ASN A 623 -36.60 -10.77 -15.08
CA ASN A 623 -37.98 -11.09 -14.73
C ASN A 623 -38.15 -12.57 -14.32
N GLY A 624 -37.06 -13.33 -14.22
CA GLY A 624 -37.07 -14.77 -13.95
C GLY A 624 -37.49 -15.63 -15.14
N LYS A 625 -37.59 -15.08 -16.36
CA LYS A 625 -37.87 -15.89 -17.55
C LYS A 625 -36.60 -16.63 -17.96
N GLU A 626 -36.71 -17.94 -18.17
CA GLU A 626 -35.69 -18.71 -18.88
C GLU A 626 -35.64 -18.27 -20.33
N VAL A 627 -34.58 -17.55 -20.67
CA VAL A 627 -34.37 -17.01 -22.01
C VAL A 627 -33.47 -17.90 -22.82
N VAL A 628 -32.59 -18.70 -22.20
CA VAL A 628 -31.79 -19.73 -22.88
C VAL A 628 -31.93 -21.05 -22.11
N PRO A 629 -32.21 -22.18 -22.78
CA PRO A 629 -32.42 -23.46 -22.12
C PRO A 629 -31.16 -24.01 -21.46
N PHE A 630 -31.35 -24.78 -20.40
CA PHE A 630 -30.30 -25.45 -19.63
C PHE A 630 -29.81 -26.72 -20.36
N ILE A 631 -29.02 -26.53 -21.42
CA ILE A 631 -28.49 -27.62 -22.27
C ILE A 631 -26.99 -27.51 -22.52
N PHE A 632 -26.35 -26.45 -22.04
CA PHE A 632 -24.93 -26.19 -22.26
C PHE A 632 -24.11 -26.84 -21.16
N ASP A 633 -22.94 -27.39 -21.49
CA ASP A 633 -22.02 -27.95 -20.51
C ASP A 633 -21.26 -26.83 -19.77
N ASN A 634 -21.15 -25.64 -20.39
CA ASN A 634 -20.66 -24.41 -19.78
C ASN A 634 -21.09 -23.20 -20.62
N ILE A 635 -21.25 -22.04 -19.98
CA ILE A 635 -21.34 -20.72 -20.61
C ILE A 635 -20.30 -19.85 -19.89
N ASP A 636 -19.36 -19.28 -20.62
CA ASP A 636 -18.38 -18.38 -20.03
C ASP A 636 -19.09 -17.08 -19.58
N ASP A 637 -18.71 -16.56 -18.42
CA ASP A 637 -19.20 -15.32 -17.82
C ASP A 637 -18.58 -14.05 -18.45
N GLU A 638 -17.60 -14.26 -19.34
CA GLU A 638 -16.89 -13.22 -20.08
C GLU A 638 -16.90 -13.45 -21.61
N PHE A 639 -16.76 -12.35 -22.35
CA PHE A 639 -16.54 -12.39 -23.78
C PHE A 639 -15.07 -12.69 -24.10
N ASP A 640 -14.80 -13.40 -25.19
CA ASP A 640 -13.45 -13.58 -25.69
C ASP A 640 -12.87 -12.27 -26.27
N LYS A 641 -11.59 -12.30 -26.65
CA LYS A 641 -10.85 -11.15 -27.22
C LYS A 641 -11.49 -10.56 -28.49
N SER A 642 -12.40 -11.27 -29.13
CA SER A 642 -13.14 -10.82 -30.31
C SER A 642 -14.55 -10.32 -29.99
N GLY A 643 -14.92 -10.25 -28.71
CA GLY A 643 -16.23 -9.83 -28.23
C GLY A 643 -17.31 -10.92 -28.33
N LYS A 644 -16.92 -12.20 -28.46
CA LYS A 644 -17.87 -13.32 -28.60
C LYS A 644 -18.04 -14.10 -27.30
N LEU A 645 -19.26 -14.54 -27.03
CA LEU A 645 -19.59 -15.40 -25.91
C LEU A 645 -19.13 -16.81 -26.21
N ARG A 646 -18.26 -17.35 -25.37
CA ARG A 646 -17.82 -18.75 -25.43
C ARG A 646 -18.79 -19.62 -24.65
N TYR A 647 -19.11 -20.79 -25.21
CA TYR A 647 -19.97 -21.78 -24.58
C TYR A 647 -19.60 -23.19 -25.04
N TYR A 648 -19.98 -24.18 -24.25
CA TYR A 648 -19.78 -25.59 -24.55
C TYR A 648 -21.12 -26.26 -24.77
N LEU A 649 -21.29 -26.89 -25.93
CA LEU A 649 -22.47 -27.67 -26.26
C LEU A 649 -22.04 -29.08 -26.67
N LYS A 650 -22.49 -30.08 -25.91
CA LYS A 650 -22.07 -31.48 -26.08
C LYS A 650 -20.55 -31.64 -26.02
N LYS A 651 -19.91 -30.99 -25.05
CA LYS A 651 -18.46 -30.92 -24.80
C LYS A 651 -17.64 -30.31 -25.94
N LYS A 652 -18.29 -29.60 -26.87
CA LYS A 652 -17.62 -28.90 -27.97
C LYS A 652 -17.61 -27.40 -27.71
N PRO A 653 -16.43 -26.74 -27.68
CA PRO A 653 -16.36 -25.29 -27.53
C PRO A 653 -16.88 -24.60 -28.79
N GLN A 654 -17.65 -23.53 -28.60
CA GLN A 654 -18.18 -22.66 -29.65
C GLN A 654 -18.14 -21.20 -29.17
N ALA A 655 -18.22 -20.26 -30.11
CA ALA A 655 -18.25 -18.84 -29.80
C ALA A 655 -19.18 -18.06 -30.75
N LEU A 656 -20.08 -17.24 -30.21
CA LEU A 656 -21.00 -16.39 -30.98
C LEU A 656 -21.11 -15.00 -30.36
N ASN A 657 -21.44 -13.99 -31.18
CA ASN A 657 -21.89 -12.70 -30.66
C ASN A 657 -23.14 -12.90 -29.79
N PHE A 658 -23.26 -12.19 -28.67
CA PHE A 658 -24.34 -12.41 -27.70
C PHE A 658 -25.75 -12.34 -28.31
N GLU A 659 -26.02 -11.34 -29.14
CA GLU A 659 -27.30 -11.22 -29.84
C GLU A 659 -27.58 -12.41 -30.76
N THR A 660 -26.55 -12.93 -31.42
CA THR A 660 -26.68 -14.11 -32.29
C THR A 660 -26.91 -15.36 -31.47
N PHE A 661 -26.22 -15.49 -30.33
CA PHE A 661 -26.44 -16.56 -29.37
C PHE A 661 -27.89 -16.57 -28.86
N LEU A 662 -28.42 -15.42 -28.45
CA LEU A 662 -29.82 -15.27 -28.05
C LEU A 662 -30.79 -15.56 -29.20
N LYS A 663 -30.52 -15.13 -30.43
CA LYS A 663 -31.38 -15.47 -31.59
C LYS A 663 -31.38 -16.97 -31.89
N THR A 664 -30.25 -17.64 -31.67
CA THR A 664 -30.06 -19.06 -32.02
C THR A 664 -30.66 -19.98 -30.97
N PHE A 665 -30.46 -19.66 -29.69
CA PHE A 665 -30.83 -20.54 -28.58
C PHE A 665 -31.92 -19.96 -27.67
N GLY A 666 -32.31 -18.71 -27.91
CA GLY A 666 -33.27 -18.02 -27.07
C GLY A 666 -34.72 -18.50 -27.25
N LYS A 667 -35.53 -18.31 -26.21
CA LYS A 667 -36.97 -18.62 -26.19
C LYS A 667 -37.86 -17.40 -25.96
#